data_AF-A0A371HKH5-F1
#
_entry.id   AF-A0A371HKH5-F1
#
_cell.length_a   1.000
_cell.length_b   1.000
_cell.length_c   1.000
_cell.angle_alpha   90.00
_cell.angle_beta   90.00
_cell.angle_gamma   90.00
#
_symmetry.space_group_name_H-M   'P 1'
#
loop_
_entity.id
_entity.type
_entity.pdbx_description
1 polymer ?
#
loop_
_entity_poly.entity_id
_entity_poly.type
_entity_poly.pdbx_seq_one_letter_code
_entity_poly.pdbx_strand_id
1 'polypeptide(L)'
;EIYRIKLPGPPTEIGEGKPENQNHAIIFTRGEALQTIDINQDNYYEEAFKMRNVLEEFQKGHSGQQKTILGIKEHIFTQSISSLGWFMLNQETSFVTIGQRILANSLRVRFHYGHSDIFDRIFHITRGGISKASKVINLSEDIYAGFNSTLRQGFITHHEYIQVGKGRDVGMNQISLFEAKVANGNGEQTLSRDVYRLGQQFDFYRMLSFYFTTVGFYFSSMITVLIVYVFLYGRLYMVLSGVDREILKNPNIHQDKVLEEVLATQSVVQLGLLLMLPMVMEIGLEKGFRTALADFIIMQLQLASVFFTFQLGTKAHYYARTLLHGGAKYRPIDCGFVVFHAKFADNYTMYSRSHFVKGLEILILLIVYEVYGKSYHNSHLYLFITISMLFLAASWLFVPFLFNPSAFAWQKAVDDWTDWKRWMGNHGGIGISCDKSWESWLGEENEHLKHSNIRGKILKIILAFRFFMYQYGIVYHMDITHHRKDLLVFGFSWAVLIIILIVLKMVSMGRQRFGSNFSLKFHILKALLFLDFLSVITVLFVIYGLTISDFFAAIIAFMPSGWAIILIAQVCNACLKGAKQWDSVKELSKAYEYVMGFIIFLPMAILSWFPLVSKFQTRWLFNQAFSRGLQISMILAGKKDIYQSG
;
A
#
# COMPACT_ATOMS: atom_id res chain seq x y z
N GLU A 1 41.85 14.98 15.38
CA GLU A 1 41.42 14.27 14.15
C GLU A 1 42.69 13.98 13.35
N ILE A 2 43.08 12.72 13.11
CA ILE A 2 44.42 12.37 12.56
C ILE A 2 44.37 12.11 11.05
N TYR A 3 43.22 11.72 10.51
CA TYR A 3 43.01 11.55 9.07
C TYR A 3 41.65 12.10 8.69
N ARG A 4 41.59 12.93 7.65
CA ARG A 4 40.35 13.48 7.08
C ARG A 4 40.27 13.09 5.62
N ILE A 5 39.18 12.44 5.24
CA ILE A 5 38.95 12.05 3.85
C ILE A 5 38.04 13.08 3.22
N LYS A 6 38.50 13.63 2.10
CA LYS A 6 37.74 14.59 1.31
C LYS A 6 36.63 13.83 0.60
N LEU A 7 35.39 14.02 1.06
CA LEU A 7 34.21 13.53 0.36
C LEU A 7 34.04 14.27 -0.98
N PRO A 8 33.43 13.64 -2.00
CA PRO A 8 33.14 14.28 -3.28
C PRO A 8 32.08 15.41 -3.18
N GLY A 9 31.47 15.58 -2.01
CA GLY A 9 30.48 16.59 -1.68
C GLY A 9 30.01 16.45 -0.22
N PRO A 10 29.00 17.22 0.21
CA PRO A 10 28.35 17.01 1.50
C PRO A 10 27.72 15.61 1.57
N PRO A 11 27.88 14.83 2.66
CA PRO A 11 27.35 13.47 2.76
C PRO A 11 25.83 13.39 2.50
N THR A 12 25.09 14.41 2.94
CA THR A 12 23.64 14.55 2.74
C THR A 12 23.24 14.84 1.29
N GLU A 13 24.19 15.18 0.42
CA GLU A 13 23.94 15.50 -0.98
C GLU A 13 24.34 14.38 -1.95
N ILE A 14 25.18 13.43 -1.53
CA ILE A 14 25.75 12.36 -2.38
C ILE A 14 24.77 11.16 -2.51
N GLY A 15 24.12 10.75 -1.42
CA GLY A 15 23.24 9.58 -1.41
C GLY A 15 22.36 9.45 -0.16
N GLU A 16 21.60 8.36 -0.09
CA GLU A 16 20.82 7.99 1.10
C GLU A 16 21.73 7.77 2.33
N GLY A 17 21.22 8.08 3.53
CA GLY A 17 22.05 8.17 4.74
C GLY A 17 22.74 6.86 5.15
N LYS A 18 22.04 5.72 5.11
CA LYS A 18 22.58 4.40 5.51
C LYS A 18 23.75 3.93 4.62
N PRO A 19 23.62 3.86 3.28
CA PRO A 19 24.70 3.36 2.43
C PRO A 19 25.93 4.28 2.40
N GLU A 20 25.73 5.60 2.44
CA GLU A 20 26.84 6.57 2.55
C GLU A 20 27.61 6.38 3.85
N ASN A 21 26.89 6.22 4.98
CA ASN A 21 27.54 5.99 6.27
C ASN A 21 28.34 4.68 6.29
N GLN A 22 27.77 3.59 5.78
CA GLN A 22 28.45 2.30 5.71
C GLN A 22 29.72 2.33 4.83
N ASN A 23 29.62 2.89 3.62
CA ASN A 23 30.75 2.98 2.69
C ASN A 23 31.81 3.99 3.15
N HIS A 24 31.42 5.05 3.87
CA HIS A 24 32.37 5.95 4.52
C HIS A 24 33.04 5.29 5.73
N ALA A 25 32.32 4.49 6.51
CA ALA A 25 32.86 3.84 7.71
C ALA A 25 33.87 2.72 7.38
N ILE A 26 33.69 2.00 6.27
CA ILE A 26 34.44 0.76 5.95
C ILE A 26 35.97 0.93 6.00
N ILE A 27 36.47 2.08 5.55
CA ILE A 27 37.90 2.42 5.52
C ILE A 27 38.51 2.62 6.92
N PHE A 28 37.70 2.96 7.92
CA PHE A 28 38.13 3.12 9.31
C PHE A 28 38.08 1.79 10.10
N THR A 29 37.45 0.76 9.52
CA THR A 29 37.39 -0.58 10.14
C THR A 29 38.70 -1.35 9.94
N ARG A 30 39.00 -2.29 10.85
CA ARG A 30 40.17 -3.17 10.81
C ARG A 30 39.74 -4.64 10.78
N GLY A 31 40.61 -5.52 10.32
CA GLY A 31 40.34 -6.96 10.21
C GLY A 31 39.92 -7.41 8.81
N GLU A 32 39.68 -8.71 8.69
CA GLU A 32 39.32 -9.39 7.42
C GLU A 32 37.80 -9.56 7.26
N ALA A 33 37.06 -9.61 8.37
CA ALA A 33 35.61 -9.72 8.39
C ALA A 33 34.97 -8.40 8.83
N LEU A 34 33.80 -8.10 8.27
CA LEU A 34 33.03 -6.90 8.58
C LEU A 34 31.56 -7.26 8.80
N GLN A 35 30.95 -6.77 9.86
CA GLN A 35 29.53 -6.93 10.12
C GLN A 35 28.89 -5.54 10.27
N THR A 36 27.73 -5.35 9.65
CA THR A 36 26.91 -4.14 9.84
C THR A 36 25.71 -4.48 10.71
N ILE A 37 25.49 -3.69 11.74
CA ILE A 37 24.40 -3.88 12.70
C ILE A 37 23.53 -2.62 12.69
N ASP A 38 22.24 -2.79 12.42
CA ASP A 38 21.26 -1.70 12.52
C ASP A 38 21.08 -1.30 13.99
N ILE A 39 20.69 -0.05 14.27
CA ILE A 39 20.56 0.47 15.63
C ILE A 39 19.53 -0.28 16.50
N ASN A 40 18.59 -0.98 15.87
CA ASN A 40 17.55 -1.80 16.51
C ASN A 40 17.93 -3.29 16.57
N GLN A 41 19.17 -3.65 16.23
CA GLN A 41 19.69 -5.00 16.36
C GLN A 41 20.68 -5.09 17.52
N ASP A 42 20.68 -6.24 18.19
CA ASP A 42 21.67 -6.55 19.21
C ASP A 42 21.96 -8.05 19.25
N ASN A 43 23.18 -8.41 19.63
CA ASN A 43 23.58 -9.81 19.80
C ASN A 43 23.28 -10.28 21.21
N TYR A 44 22.78 -11.51 21.34
CA TYR A 44 22.69 -12.16 22.64
C TYR A 44 24.09 -12.58 23.11
N TYR A 45 24.31 -12.57 24.43
CA TYR A 45 25.61 -12.89 25.01
C TYR A 45 26.10 -14.29 24.62
N GLU A 46 25.18 -15.27 24.63
CA GLU A 46 25.42 -16.65 24.21
C GLU A 46 25.78 -16.80 22.73
N GLU A 47 25.29 -15.90 21.87
CA GLU A 47 25.55 -15.92 20.43
C GLU A 47 26.95 -15.39 20.11
N ALA A 48 27.49 -14.49 20.93
CA ALA A 48 28.85 -13.96 20.78
C ALA A 48 29.91 -15.07 20.83
N PHE A 49 29.73 -16.11 21.65
CA PHE A 49 30.66 -17.26 21.71
C PHE A 49 30.69 -18.08 20.41
N LYS A 50 29.62 -18.02 19.60
CA LYS A 50 29.53 -18.74 18.32
C LYS A 50 30.19 -17.99 17.17
N MET A 51 30.53 -16.70 17.35
CA MET A 51 31.11 -15.86 16.29
C MET A 51 32.39 -16.47 15.70
N ARG A 52 33.24 -17.08 16.53
CA ARG A 52 34.44 -17.81 16.07
C ARG A 52 34.09 -18.87 15.03
N ASN A 53 33.06 -19.67 15.29
CA ASN A 53 32.65 -20.77 14.42
C ASN A 53 32.11 -20.26 13.08
N VAL A 54 31.40 -19.12 13.12
CA VAL A 54 30.89 -18.46 11.91
C VAL A 54 32.05 -17.91 11.09
N LEU A 55 33.02 -17.23 11.68
CA LEU A 55 34.17 -16.68 10.95
C LEU A 55 35.00 -17.78 10.27
N GLU A 56 35.11 -18.95 10.88
CA GLU A 56 35.78 -20.12 10.28
C GLU A 56 35.07 -20.59 8.99
N GLU A 57 33.78 -20.30 8.81
CA GLU A 57 33.08 -20.64 7.58
C GLU A 57 33.71 -20.02 6.34
N PHE A 58 34.31 -18.82 6.43
CA PHE A 58 35.03 -18.20 5.30
C PHE A 58 36.18 -19.06 4.78
N GLN A 59 36.84 -19.81 5.67
CA GLN A 59 38.01 -20.62 5.33
C GLN A 59 37.64 -22.00 4.77
N LYS A 60 36.41 -22.48 5.03
CA LYS A 60 35.94 -23.77 4.52
C LYS A 60 35.73 -23.68 3.00
N GLY A 61 36.63 -24.32 2.26
CA GLY A 61 36.60 -24.36 0.79
C GLY A 61 35.32 -24.99 0.24
N HIS A 62 34.73 -24.35 -0.78
CA HIS A 62 33.58 -24.88 -1.49
C HIS A 62 33.75 -24.72 -3.00
N SER A 63 33.95 -25.84 -3.71
CA SER A 63 33.90 -25.93 -5.18
C SER A 63 34.69 -24.84 -5.95
N GLY A 64 35.80 -24.34 -5.41
CA GLY A 64 36.63 -23.30 -6.02
C GLY A 64 36.08 -21.86 -5.93
N GLN A 65 34.95 -21.62 -5.25
CA GLN A 65 34.42 -20.28 -4.99
C GLN A 65 34.70 -19.84 -3.55
N GLN A 66 35.19 -18.61 -3.40
CA GLN A 66 35.41 -18.01 -2.10
C GLN A 66 34.07 -17.52 -1.53
N LYS A 67 33.78 -17.89 -0.28
CA LYS A 67 32.66 -17.33 0.47
C LYS A 67 32.97 -15.86 0.73
N THR A 68 32.04 -14.99 0.40
CA THR A 68 32.22 -13.53 0.51
C THR A 68 31.22 -12.89 1.46
N ILE A 69 30.07 -13.55 1.68
CA ILE A 69 29.07 -13.12 2.65
C ILE A 69 28.55 -14.36 3.38
N LEU A 70 28.60 -14.32 4.71
CA LEU A 70 28.03 -15.33 5.60
C LEU A 70 26.72 -14.80 6.16
N GLY A 71 25.62 -15.43 5.76
CA GLY A 71 24.29 -15.08 6.23
C GLY A 71 24.00 -15.57 7.62
N ILE A 72 23.34 -14.74 8.44
CA ILE A 72 22.95 -15.09 9.81
C ILE A 72 21.43 -14.95 9.99
N LYS A 73 20.83 -15.81 10.81
CA LYS A 73 19.40 -15.73 11.19
C LYS A 73 19.13 -14.50 12.05
N GLU A 74 18.02 -13.82 11.83
CA GLU A 74 17.52 -12.80 12.75
C GLU A 74 16.45 -13.39 13.68
N HIS A 75 16.46 -12.98 14.95
CA HIS A 75 15.43 -13.31 15.92
C HIS A 75 14.66 -12.05 16.31
N ILE A 76 13.39 -11.98 15.95
CA ILE A 76 12.57 -10.79 16.20
C ILE A 76 11.87 -10.91 17.54
N PHE A 77 12.22 -10.02 18.48
CA PHE A 77 11.77 -10.13 19.87
C PHE A 77 10.50 -9.32 20.19
N THR A 78 9.97 -8.53 19.25
CA THR A 78 8.78 -7.68 19.47
C THR A 78 7.43 -8.40 19.34
N GLN A 79 7.44 -9.74 19.29
CA GLN A 79 6.29 -10.61 19.03
C GLN A 79 5.11 -10.47 20.01
N SER A 80 5.36 -10.14 21.28
CA SER A 80 4.37 -10.23 22.36
C SER A 80 3.51 -8.98 22.50
N ILE A 81 3.80 -7.94 21.71
CA ILE A 81 3.21 -6.61 21.86
C ILE A 81 1.80 -6.57 21.24
N SER A 82 1.64 -7.00 19.99
CA SER A 82 0.39 -6.89 19.25
C SER A 82 0.17 -8.06 18.28
N SER A 83 -1.08 -8.23 17.80
CA SER A 83 -1.39 -9.20 16.74
C SER A 83 -0.68 -8.86 15.42
N LEU A 84 -0.53 -7.58 15.09
CA LEU A 84 0.30 -7.15 13.96
C LEU A 84 1.77 -7.59 14.12
N GLY A 85 2.33 -7.41 15.32
CA GLY A 85 3.67 -7.89 15.64
C GLY A 85 3.79 -9.41 15.51
N TRP A 86 2.76 -10.15 15.90
CA TRP A 86 2.69 -11.59 15.72
C TRP A 86 2.66 -12.02 14.24
N PHE A 87 1.88 -11.34 13.39
CA PHE A 87 1.82 -11.65 11.96
C PHE A 87 3.15 -11.36 11.27
N MET A 88 3.73 -10.19 11.52
CA MET A 88 5.02 -9.80 10.95
C MET A 88 6.15 -10.69 11.43
N LEU A 89 6.16 -11.07 12.71
CA LEU A 89 7.12 -12.05 13.23
C LEU A 89 7.06 -13.34 12.42
N ASN A 90 5.88 -13.97 12.32
CA ASN A 90 5.79 -15.27 11.66
C ASN A 90 6.19 -15.19 10.18
N GLN A 91 5.88 -14.07 9.52
CA GLN A 91 6.27 -13.82 8.14
C GLN A 91 7.78 -13.69 8.00
N GLU A 92 8.40 -12.88 8.85
CA GLU A 92 9.85 -12.67 8.82
C GLU A 92 10.61 -13.92 9.29
N THR A 93 10.17 -14.63 10.34
CA THR A 93 10.76 -15.90 10.79
C THR A 93 10.83 -16.88 9.63
N SER A 94 9.72 -17.09 8.91
CA SER A 94 9.67 -17.95 7.72
C SER A 94 10.65 -17.50 6.63
N PHE A 95 10.81 -16.19 6.44
CA PHE A 95 11.80 -15.66 5.49
C PHE A 95 13.24 -15.93 5.94
N VAL A 96 13.59 -15.66 7.20
CA VAL A 96 14.97 -15.74 7.73
C VAL A 96 15.43 -17.15 8.07
N THR A 97 14.54 -18.15 8.02
CA THR A 97 14.88 -19.57 8.20
C THR A 97 14.71 -20.34 6.89
N ILE A 98 13.58 -21.01 6.67
CA ILE A 98 13.31 -21.87 5.51
C ILE A 98 13.50 -21.12 4.20
N GLY A 99 13.10 -19.84 4.14
CA GLY A 99 13.32 -18.96 2.98
C GLY A 99 14.82 -18.81 2.66
N GLN A 100 15.61 -18.30 3.60
CA GLN A 100 17.06 -18.12 3.42
C GLN A 100 17.79 -19.44 3.16
N ARG A 101 17.38 -20.53 3.81
CA ARG A 101 17.94 -21.87 3.60
C ARG A 101 17.76 -22.35 2.16
N ILE A 102 16.55 -22.22 1.62
CA ILE A 102 16.23 -22.59 0.24
C ILE A 102 16.97 -21.68 -0.74
N LEU A 103 17.03 -20.38 -0.47
CA LEU A 103 17.75 -19.40 -1.29
C LEU A 103 19.26 -19.68 -1.36
N ALA A 104 19.87 -20.04 -0.24
CA ALA A 104 21.31 -20.30 -0.14
C ALA A 104 21.71 -21.62 -0.78
N ASN A 105 21.04 -22.72 -0.40
CA ASN A 105 21.48 -24.07 -0.72
C ASN A 105 20.90 -24.59 -2.03
N SER A 106 19.56 -24.61 -2.13
CA SER A 106 18.86 -25.24 -3.26
C SER A 106 18.86 -24.34 -4.50
N LEU A 107 18.50 -23.06 -4.32
CA LEU A 107 18.29 -22.13 -5.43
C LEU A 107 19.54 -21.34 -5.81
N ARG A 108 20.52 -21.23 -4.90
CA ARG A 108 21.79 -20.49 -5.10
C ARG A 108 21.58 -19.05 -5.58
N VAL A 109 20.58 -18.37 -5.01
CA VAL A 109 20.21 -16.97 -5.29
C VAL A 109 19.94 -16.19 -4.00
N ARG A 110 20.59 -16.58 -2.90
CA ARG A 110 20.63 -15.77 -1.68
C ARG A 110 21.47 -14.52 -1.94
N PHE A 111 20.96 -13.38 -1.49
CA PHE A 111 21.68 -12.11 -1.45
C PHE A 111 21.72 -11.54 -0.03
N HIS A 112 22.32 -10.37 0.13
CA HIS A 112 22.33 -9.64 1.38
C HIS A 112 21.05 -8.81 1.52
N TYR A 113 20.20 -9.09 2.52
CA TYR A 113 18.91 -8.40 2.67
C TYR A 113 18.92 -7.36 3.80
N GLY A 114 20.08 -6.75 4.08
CA GLY A 114 20.24 -5.81 5.20
C GLY A 114 20.18 -6.46 6.58
N HIS A 115 20.32 -7.79 6.64
CA HIS A 115 20.44 -8.53 7.89
C HIS A 115 21.86 -8.37 8.44
N SER A 116 22.12 -8.77 9.68
CA SER A 116 23.47 -8.71 10.28
C SER A 116 24.44 -9.76 9.70
N ASP A 117 24.47 -9.93 8.38
CA ASP A 117 25.40 -10.78 7.67
C ASP A 117 26.85 -10.31 7.87
N ILE A 118 27.78 -11.24 7.77
CA ILE A 118 29.22 -10.96 7.87
C ILE A 118 29.82 -10.99 6.46
N PHE A 119 30.56 -9.96 6.13
CA PHE A 119 31.22 -9.76 4.84
C PHE A 119 32.71 -10.08 4.94
N ASP A 120 33.26 -10.69 3.88
CA ASP A 120 34.69 -10.62 3.58
C ASP A 120 35.01 -9.16 3.21
N ARG A 121 35.66 -8.46 4.13
CA ARG A 121 35.97 -7.03 4.01
C ARG A 121 36.94 -6.78 2.86
N ILE A 122 37.94 -7.64 2.68
CA ILE A 122 38.97 -7.48 1.66
C ILE A 122 38.34 -7.60 0.27
N PHE A 123 37.43 -8.55 0.11
CA PHE A 123 36.67 -8.70 -1.13
C PHE A 123 35.84 -7.45 -1.46
N HIS A 124 35.07 -6.95 -0.50
CA HIS A 124 34.07 -5.88 -0.74
C HIS A 124 34.70 -4.48 -0.84
N ILE A 125 35.72 -4.17 -0.04
CA ILE A 125 36.37 -2.84 -0.06
C ILE A 125 37.01 -2.54 -1.42
N THR A 126 37.48 -3.58 -2.12
CA THR A 126 38.10 -3.46 -3.46
C THR A 126 37.10 -3.52 -4.61
N ARG A 127 35.82 -3.80 -4.34
CA ARG A 127 34.81 -4.14 -5.37
C ARG A 127 33.54 -3.29 -5.30
N GLY A 128 33.56 -2.14 -4.64
CA GLY A 128 32.44 -1.19 -4.63
C GLY A 128 31.66 -1.13 -3.32
N GLY A 129 32.21 -1.68 -2.23
CA GLY A 129 31.67 -1.53 -0.89
C GLY A 129 30.64 -2.60 -0.51
N ILE A 130 29.89 -2.31 0.55
CA ILE A 130 28.92 -3.23 1.18
C ILE A 130 27.46 -2.78 1.03
N SER A 131 27.24 -1.66 0.35
CA SER A 131 25.92 -1.18 -0.03
C SER A 131 26.06 -0.21 -1.18
N LYS A 132 24.99 -0.02 -1.96
CA LYS A 132 25.03 0.84 -3.14
C LYS A 132 24.40 2.19 -2.85
N ALA A 133 25.23 3.21 -2.63
CA ALA A 133 24.77 4.55 -2.34
C ALA A 133 24.29 5.28 -3.60
N SER A 134 23.14 5.96 -3.49
CA SER A 134 22.61 6.87 -4.50
C SER A 134 21.45 7.66 -3.91
N LYS A 135 21.19 8.84 -4.47
CA LYS A 135 20.21 9.82 -3.97
C LYS A 135 18.75 9.53 -4.39
N VAL A 136 18.55 8.79 -5.47
CA VAL A 136 17.22 8.66 -6.12
C VAL A 136 16.91 7.23 -6.56
N ILE A 137 17.93 6.40 -6.77
CA ILE A 137 17.79 5.04 -7.30
C ILE A 137 18.53 4.08 -6.37
N ASN A 138 18.06 2.85 -6.17
CA ASN A 138 18.60 1.87 -5.21
C ASN A 138 18.14 2.08 -3.75
N LEU A 139 16.84 2.30 -3.52
CA LEU A 139 16.22 2.41 -2.19
C LEU A 139 16.45 1.19 -1.29
N SER A 140 16.62 0.00 -1.88
CA SER A 140 17.10 -1.19 -1.20
C SER A 140 18.59 -1.34 -1.48
N GLU A 141 19.42 -0.54 -0.82
CA GLU A 141 20.85 -0.40 -1.03
C GLU A 141 21.64 -1.68 -0.73
N ASP A 142 21.18 -2.44 0.28
CA ASP A 142 21.89 -3.58 0.87
C ASP A 142 21.97 -4.76 -0.13
N ILE A 143 20.88 -5.02 -0.87
CA ILE A 143 20.81 -6.17 -1.80
C ILE A 143 21.78 -6.08 -2.96
N TYR A 144 22.18 -4.86 -3.35
CA TYR A 144 23.15 -4.66 -4.41
C TYR A 144 24.55 -5.16 -4.03
N ALA A 145 24.89 -5.23 -2.75
CA ALA A 145 26.12 -5.88 -2.31
C ALA A 145 26.11 -7.38 -2.61
N GLY A 146 24.97 -8.03 -2.38
CA GLY A 146 24.78 -9.43 -2.76
C GLY A 146 24.82 -9.65 -4.28
N PHE A 147 24.22 -8.74 -5.06
CA PHE A 147 24.31 -8.79 -6.53
C PHE A 147 25.76 -8.65 -7.00
N ASN A 148 26.51 -7.70 -6.45
CA ASN A 148 27.91 -7.47 -6.80
C ASN A 148 28.78 -8.67 -6.43
N SER A 149 28.62 -9.21 -5.21
CA SER A 149 29.29 -10.44 -4.79
C SER A 149 29.07 -11.57 -5.80
N THR A 150 27.81 -11.83 -6.18
CA THR A 150 27.47 -12.89 -7.13
C THR A 150 28.04 -12.65 -8.53
N LEU A 151 27.93 -11.42 -9.05
CA LEU A 151 28.49 -11.01 -10.36
C LEU A 151 30.02 -11.14 -10.43
N ARG A 152 30.68 -11.13 -9.27
CA ARG A 152 32.13 -11.28 -9.10
C ARG A 152 32.52 -12.69 -8.66
N GLN A 153 31.63 -13.66 -8.84
CA GLN A 153 31.83 -15.08 -8.51
C GLN A 153 32.04 -15.36 -7.00
N GLY A 154 31.64 -14.43 -6.15
CA GLY A 154 31.56 -14.64 -4.71
C GLY A 154 30.41 -15.58 -4.37
N PHE A 155 30.58 -16.33 -3.28
CA PHE A 155 29.57 -17.25 -2.76
C PHE A 155 28.95 -16.71 -1.47
N ILE A 156 27.63 -16.82 -1.35
CA ILE A 156 26.84 -16.31 -0.24
C ILE A 156 26.16 -17.49 0.47
N THR A 157 26.49 -17.71 1.75
CA THR A 157 25.94 -18.81 2.55
C THR A 157 24.91 -18.33 3.57
N HIS A 158 24.27 -19.26 4.28
CA HIS A 158 23.34 -18.98 5.38
C HIS A 158 23.56 -19.97 6.52
N HIS A 159 23.60 -19.47 7.76
CA HIS A 159 23.90 -20.22 8.97
C HIS A 159 22.88 -19.88 10.06
N GLU A 160 22.17 -20.91 10.54
CA GLU A 160 21.06 -20.76 11.51
C GLU A 160 21.43 -21.12 12.96
N TYR A 161 22.65 -21.64 13.20
CA TYR A 161 23.10 -21.97 14.56
C TYR A 161 23.49 -20.73 15.38
N ILE A 162 23.64 -19.58 14.71
CA ILE A 162 23.82 -18.27 15.31
C ILE A 162 22.63 -17.37 14.92
N GLN A 163 22.27 -16.44 15.79
CA GLN A 163 21.22 -15.47 15.50
C GLN A 163 21.49 -14.09 16.12
N VAL A 164 20.94 -13.05 15.51
CA VAL A 164 20.98 -11.66 16.03
C VAL A 164 19.58 -11.20 16.37
N GLY A 165 19.40 -10.60 17.55
CA GLY A 165 18.13 -10.02 17.97
C GLY A 165 17.78 -8.78 17.14
N LYS A 166 16.51 -8.63 16.74
CA LYS A 166 16.03 -7.46 15.99
C LYS A 166 14.70 -6.94 16.53
N GLY A 167 14.66 -5.65 16.85
CA GLY A 167 13.44 -4.94 17.18
C GLY A 167 12.69 -4.56 15.90
N ARG A 168 11.46 -5.01 15.72
CA ARG A 168 10.61 -4.61 14.59
C ARG A 168 9.49 -3.68 15.01
N ASP A 169 9.16 -2.77 14.12
CA ASP A 169 7.96 -1.95 14.23
C ASP A 169 6.71 -2.84 14.21
N VAL A 170 5.78 -2.57 15.12
CA VAL A 170 4.57 -3.39 15.30
C VAL A 170 3.26 -2.60 15.02
N GLY A 171 3.37 -1.36 14.54
CA GLY A 171 2.26 -0.48 14.19
C GLY A 171 1.92 -0.52 12.70
N MET A 172 0.63 -0.39 12.36
CA MET A 172 0.13 -0.56 10.99
C MET A 172 0.82 0.36 9.96
N ASN A 173 1.00 1.63 10.31
CA ASN A 173 1.63 2.63 9.42
C ASN A 173 3.12 2.36 9.23
N GLN A 174 3.82 1.96 10.28
CA GLN A 174 5.24 1.62 10.18
C GLN A 174 5.46 0.37 9.32
N ILE A 175 4.66 -0.68 9.56
CA ILE A 175 4.69 -1.91 8.75
C ILE A 175 4.42 -1.61 7.28
N SER A 176 3.39 -0.80 7.00
CA SER A 176 3.02 -0.44 5.62
C SER A 176 4.10 0.38 4.93
N LEU A 177 4.81 1.25 5.65
CA LEU A 177 5.95 2.00 5.11
C LEU A 177 7.14 1.08 4.81
N PHE A 178 7.44 0.14 5.70
CA PHE A 178 8.49 -0.85 5.46
C PHE A 178 8.17 -1.65 4.19
N GLU A 179 6.95 -2.17 4.07
CA GLU A 179 6.52 -2.90 2.87
C GLU A 179 6.53 -2.04 1.61
N ALA A 180 6.13 -0.76 1.70
CA ALA A 180 6.25 0.20 0.62
C ALA A 180 7.71 0.43 0.20
N LYS A 181 8.65 0.54 1.16
CA LYS A 181 10.09 0.67 0.89
C LYS A 181 10.60 -0.55 0.12
N VAL A 182 10.29 -1.76 0.59
CA VAL A 182 10.76 -3.00 -0.06
C VAL A 182 10.14 -3.17 -1.46
N ALA A 183 8.86 -2.86 -1.63
CA ALA A 183 8.18 -2.93 -2.93
C ALA A 183 8.72 -1.92 -3.94
N ASN A 184 8.94 -0.68 -3.50
CA ASN A 184 9.60 0.35 -4.30
C ASN A 184 11.02 -0.08 -4.70
N GLY A 185 11.83 -0.55 -3.74
CA GLY A 185 13.18 -1.02 -4.01
C GLY A 185 13.22 -2.18 -5.01
N ASN A 186 12.27 -3.10 -4.97
CA ASN A 186 12.14 -4.17 -5.98
C ASN A 186 11.72 -3.64 -7.36
N GLY A 187 10.90 -2.59 -7.41
CA GLY A 187 10.58 -1.89 -8.66
C GLY A 187 11.84 -1.30 -9.31
N GLU A 188 12.73 -0.71 -8.51
CA GLU A 188 14.02 -0.20 -9.00
C GLU A 188 14.99 -1.31 -9.39
N GLN A 189 15.04 -2.41 -8.62
CA GLN A 189 15.85 -3.58 -8.96
C GLN A 189 15.44 -4.15 -10.32
N THR A 190 14.14 -4.22 -10.62
CA THR A 190 13.60 -4.68 -11.91
C THR A 190 14.16 -3.86 -13.08
N LEU A 191 14.39 -2.56 -12.88
CA LEU A 191 14.93 -1.63 -13.87
C LEU A 191 16.46 -1.49 -13.80
N SER A 192 17.12 -2.21 -12.89
CA SER A 192 18.54 -2.01 -12.61
C SER A 192 19.44 -2.75 -13.61
N ARG A 193 20.61 -2.16 -13.88
CA ARG A 193 21.67 -2.80 -14.67
C ARG A 193 22.21 -4.07 -13.99
N ASP A 194 22.18 -4.13 -12.67
CA ASP A 194 22.72 -5.25 -11.91
C ASP A 194 21.86 -6.51 -12.11
N VAL A 195 20.53 -6.37 -12.07
CA VAL A 195 19.61 -7.46 -12.41
C VAL A 195 19.75 -7.89 -13.87
N TYR A 196 19.91 -6.94 -14.80
CA TYR A 196 20.17 -7.27 -16.21
C TYR A 196 21.44 -8.14 -16.36
N ARG A 197 22.53 -7.77 -15.67
CA ARG A 197 23.79 -8.53 -15.71
C ARG A 197 23.68 -9.90 -15.05
N LEU A 198 22.97 -9.99 -13.93
CA LEU A 198 22.70 -11.28 -13.27
C LEU A 198 21.92 -12.20 -14.21
N GLY A 199 20.90 -11.68 -14.89
CA GLY A 199 20.12 -12.45 -15.87
C GLY A 199 20.96 -12.96 -17.05
N GLN A 200 22.01 -12.24 -17.46
CA GLN A 200 22.93 -12.71 -18.51
C GLN A 200 23.94 -13.76 -18.02
N GLN A 201 24.21 -13.83 -16.71
CA GLN A 201 25.19 -14.77 -16.14
C GLN A 201 24.54 -16.01 -15.52
N PHE A 202 23.28 -15.94 -15.13
CA PHE A 202 22.55 -17.08 -14.58
C PHE A 202 22.18 -18.09 -15.67
N ASP A 203 22.31 -19.37 -15.32
CA ASP A 203 21.66 -20.44 -16.06
C ASP A 203 20.13 -20.32 -15.93
N PHE A 204 19.40 -21.06 -16.78
CA PHE A 204 17.95 -21.03 -16.82
C PHE A 204 17.28 -21.26 -15.44
N TYR A 205 17.79 -22.20 -14.65
CA TYR A 205 17.20 -22.56 -13.35
C TYR A 205 17.47 -21.50 -12.30
N ARG A 206 18.69 -20.96 -12.24
CA ARG A 206 19.02 -19.84 -11.34
C ARG A 206 18.29 -18.57 -11.74
N MET A 207 18.11 -18.31 -13.03
CA MET A 207 17.32 -17.19 -13.52
C MET A 207 15.84 -17.32 -13.11
N LEU A 208 15.26 -18.51 -13.27
CA LEU A 208 13.89 -18.79 -12.84
C LEU A 208 13.74 -18.64 -11.32
N SER A 209 14.72 -19.17 -10.58
CA SER A 209 14.77 -19.05 -9.12
C SER A 209 14.85 -17.59 -8.69
N PHE A 210 15.75 -16.81 -9.30
CA PHE A 210 15.87 -15.38 -9.06
C PHE A 210 14.56 -14.64 -9.35
N TYR A 211 13.93 -14.94 -10.49
CA TYR A 211 12.65 -14.33 -10.85
C TYR A 211 11.60 -14.57 -9.76
N PHE A 212 11.32 -15.82 -9.39
CA PHE A 212 10.23 -16.11 -8.44
C PHE A 212 10.50 -15.63 -7.02
N THR A 213 11.76 -15.53 -6.58
CA THR A 213 12.09 -15.15 -5.21
C THR A 213 12.37 -13.66 -5.01
N THR A 214 12.59 -12.92 -6.09
CA THR A 214 12.87 -11.47 -6.03
C THR A 214 11.82 -10.67 -6.81
N VAL A 215 12.17 -10.18 -8.00
CA VAL A 215 11.36 -9.26 -8.82
C VAL A 215 10.01 -9.85 -9.25
N GLY A 216 9.96 -11.15 -9.54
CA GLY A 216 8.78 -11.84 -10.02
C GLY A 216 7.69 -11.99 -8.96
N PHE A 217 8.02 -12.04 -7.67
CA PHE A 217 7.03 -12.04 -6.60
C PHE A 217 6.21 -10.74 -6.58
N TYR A 218 6.89 -9.59 -6.68
CA TYR A 218 6.24 -8.28 -6.71
C TYR A 218 5.52 -8.03 -8.04
N PHE A 219 6.10 -8.47 -9.15
CA PHE A 219 5.43 -8.46 -10.45
C PHE A 219 4.13 -9.28 -10.43
N SER A 220 4.19 -10.51 -9.92
CA SER A 220 3.00 -11.37 -9.80
C SER A 220 1.95 -10.75 -8.89
N SER A 221 2.36 -10.13 -7.77
CA SER A 221 1.46 -9.39 -6.88
C SER A 221 0.73 -8.25 -7.60
N MET A 222 1.45 -7.48 -8.42
CA MET A 222 0.86 -6.44 -9.27
C MET A 222 -0.12 -7.03 -10.28
N ILE A 223 0.25 -8.10 -10.98
CA ILE A 223 -0.60 -8.77 -11.96
C ILE A 223 -1.88 -9.31 -11.31
N THR A 224 -1.81 -9.93 -10.13
CA THR A 224 -2.98 -10.38 -9.37
C THR A 224 -3.97 -9.25 -9.12
N VAL A 225 -3.49 -8.09 -8.69
CA VAL A 225 -4.35 -6.91 -8.49
C VAL A 225 -4.92 -6.38 -9.82
N LEU A 226 -4.13 -6.37 -10.89
CA LEU A 226 -4.61 -5.95 -12.22
C LEU A 226 -5.69 -6.89 -12.77
N ILE A 227 -5.56 -8.20 -12.56
CA ILE A 227 -6.55 -9.20 -12.97
C ILE A 227 -7.89 -8.93 -12.28
N VAL A 228 -7.91 -8.55 -11.00
CA VAL A 228 -9.17 -8.15 -10.31
C VAL A 228 -9.87 -7.02 -11.05
N TYR A 229 -9.13 -5.97 -11.45
CA TYR A 229 -9.70 -4.85 -12.19
C TYR A 229 -10.16 -5.23 -13.58
N VAL A 230 -9.33 -5.97 -14.34
CA VAL A 230 -9.69 -6.45 -15.68
C VAL A 230 -10.95 -7.31 -15.62
N PHE A 231 -11.05 -8.17 -14.61
CA PHE A 231 -12.23 -8.99 -14.38
C PHE A 231 -13.47 -8.15 -14.07
N LEU A 232 -13.41 -7.25 -13.10
CA LEU A 232 -14.56 -6.43 -12.69
C LEU A 232 -15.05 -5.53 -13.83
N TYR A 233 -14.13 -4.86 -14.53
CA TYR A 233 -14.48 -4.04 -15.69
C TYR A 233 -14.95 -4.88 -16.87
N GLY A 234 -14.31 -6.03 -17.14
CA GLY A 234 -14.74 -6.96 -18.18
C GLY A 234 -16.17 -7.46 -17.95
N ARG A 235 -16.48 -7.89 -16.72
CA ARG A 235 -17.83 -8.30 -16.31
C ARG A 235 -18.82 -7.15 -16.45
N LEU A 236 -18.47 -5.97 -15.97
CA LEU A 236 -19.31 -4.80 -16.13
C LEU A 236 -19.63 -4.53 -17.61
N TYR A 237 -18.64 -4.56 -18.49
CA TYR A 237 -18.85 -4.31 -19.91
C TYR A 237 -19.67 -5.41 -20.59
N MET A 238 -19.57 -6.67 -20.15
CA MET A 238 -20.45 -7.75 -20.63
C MET A 238 -21.92 -7.54 -20.20
N VAL A 239 -22.13 -7.12 -18.94
CA VAL A 239 -23.48 -6.81 -18.42
C VAL A 239 -24.07 -5.61 -19.15
N LEU A 240 -23.30 -4.52 -19.29
CA LEU A 240 -23.75 -3.28 -19.95
C LEU A 240 -23.83 -3.41 -21.48
N SER A 241 -23.19 -4.38 -22.12
CA SER A 241 -23.40 -4.62 -23.56
C SER A 241 -24.62 -5.50 -23.85
N GLY A 242 -25.20 -6.13 -22.83
CA GLY A 242 -26.25 -7.14 -22.98
C GLY A 242 -25.75 -8.50 -23.48
N VAL A 243 -24.45 -8.63 -23.76
CA VAL A 243 -23.81 -9.90 -24.18
C VAL A 243 -24.01 -10.99 -23.12
N ASP A 244 -23.95 -10.62 -21.84
CA ASP A 244 -24.20 -11.54 -20.72
C ASP A 244 -25.60 -12.20 -20.80
N ARG A 245 -26.62 -11.45 -21.24
CA ARG A 245 -27.99 -11.99 -21.43
C ARG A 245 -28.09 -12.92 -22.64
N GLU A 246 -27.38 -12.62 -23.72
CA GLU A 246 -27.38 -13.44 -24.93
C GLU A 246 -26.59 -14.75 -24.75
N ILE A 247 -25.49 -14.72 -23.99
CA ILE A 247 -24.74 -15.93 -23.60
C ILE A 247 -25.64 -16.90 -22.82
N LEU A 248 -26.43 -16.39 -21.88
CA LEU A 248 -27.33 -17.22 -21.05
C LEU A 248 -28.51 -17.83 -21.81
N LYS A 249 -28.98 -17.18 -22.87
CA LYS A 249 -30.04 -17.72 -23.74
C LYS A 249 -29.53 -18.86 -24.62
N ASN A 250 -28.21 -19.03 -24.76
CA ASN A 250 -27.61 -20.05 -25.60
C ASN A 250 -27.22 -21.28 -24.76
N PRO A 251 -27.98 -22.39 -24.80
CA PRO A 251 -27.73 -23.57 -23.99
C PRO A 251 -26.41 -24.29 -24.31
N ASN A 252 -25.77 -23.97 -25.45
CA ASN A 252 -24.47 -24.53 -25.84
C ASN A 252 -23.26 -23.85 -25.16
N ILE A 253 -23.46 -22.74 -24.44
CA ILE A 253 -22.40 -21.99 -23.73
C ILE A 253 -22.51 -22.23 -22.21
N HIS A 254 -22.98 -23.40 -21.80
CA HIS A 254 -23.17 -23.74 -20.38
C HIS A 254 -21.91 -24.24 -19.64
N GLN A 255 -20.71 -23.93 -20.12
CA GLN A 255 -19.48 -24.34 -19.44
C GLN A 255 -18.34 -23.32 -19.60
N ASP A 256 -18.41 -22.20 -18.89
CA ASP A 256 -17.22 -21.39 -18.61
C ASP A 256 -16.51 -21.87 -17.33
N LYS A 257 -16.49 -23.21 -17.14
CA LYS A 257 -15.94 -23.88 -15.96
C LYS A 257 -14.45 -23.53 -15.75
N VAL A 258 -13.72 -23.32 -16.85
CA VAL A 258 -12.31 -22.90 -16.83
C VAL A 258 -12.15 -21.48 -16.29
N LEU A 259 -13.01 -20.55 -16.73
CA LEU A 259 -12.98 -19.18 -16.22
C LEU A 259 -13.36 -19.16 -14.72
N GLU A 260 -14.37 -19.93 -14.32
CA GLU A 260 -14.78 -20.05 -12.92
C GLU A 260 -13.70 -20.68 -12.01
N GLU A 261 -13.00 -21.72 -12.47
CA GLU A 261 -11.92 -22.37 -11.71
C GLU A 261 -10.68 -21.48 -11.57
N VAL A 262 -10.31 -20.75 -12.63
CA VAL A 262 -9.23 -19.74 -12.57
C VAL A 262 -9.59 -18.62 -11.57
N LEU A 263 -10.86 -18.20 -11.53
CA LEU A 263 -11.34 -17.16 -10.63
C LEU A 263 -11.44 -17.64 -9.18
N ALA A 264 -11.84 -18.88 -8.93
CA ALA A 264 -11.82 -19.46 -7.60
C ALA A 264 -10.39 -19.51 -7.05
N THR A 265 -9.43 -19.91 -7.89
CA THR A 265 -8.00 -19.94 -7.54
C THR A 265 -7.47 -18.54 -7.24
N GLN A 266 -7.80 -17.56 -8.08
CA GLN A 266 -7.47 -16.15 -7.85
C GLN A 266 -8.08 -15.63 -6.53
N SER A 267 -9.34 -15.97 -6.25
CA SER A 267 -10.04 -15.54 -5.03
C SER A 267 -9.35 -16.06 -3.78
N VAL A 268 -8.86 -17.31 -3.79
CA VAL A 268 -8.08 -17.87 -2.67
C VAL A 268 -6.74 -17.15 -2.47
N VAL A 269 -6.02 -16.80 -3.54
CA VAL A 269 -4.80 -15.96 -3.47
C VAL A 269 -5.14 -14.58 -2.89
N GLN A 270 -6.26 -14.01 -3.35
CA GLN A 270 -6.72 -12.67 -2.99
C GLN A 270 -7.15 -12.55 -1.53
N LEU A 271 -7.61 -13.63 -0.89
CA LEU A 271 -7.91 -13.68 0.54
C LEU A 271 -6.64 -13.67 1.43
N GLY A 272 -5.44 -13.65 0.84
CA GLY A 272 -4.17 -13.66 1.58
C GLY A 272 -3.82 -15.02 2.20
N LEU A 273 -4.65 -16.05 1.99
CA LEU A 273 -4.46 -17.39 2.55
C LEU A 273 -3.16 -18.05 2.06
N LEU A 274 -2.86 -17.93 0.76
CA LEU A 274 -1.63 -18.47 0.19
C LEU A 274 -0.37 -17.72 0.64
N LEU A 275 -0.48 -16.42 0.95
CA LEU A 275 0.62 -15.66 1.53
C LEU A 275 1.00 -16.15 2.93
N MET A 276 0.08 -16.84 3.61
CA MET A 276 0.32 -17.40 4.95
C MET A 276 0.89 -18.81 4.93
N LEU A 277 0.84 -19.52 3.80
CA LEU A 277 1.27 -20.91 3.72
C LEU A 277 2.73 -21.13 4.15
N PRO A 278 3.72 -20.32 3.73
CA PRO A 278 5.10 -20.50 4.19
C PRO A 278 5.26 -20.39 5.71
N MET A 279 4.48 -19.50 6.35
CA MET A 279 4.50 -19.33 7.80
C MET A 279 3.92 -20.55 8.51
N VAL A 280 2.80 -21.09 8.02
CA VAL A 280 2.17 -22.28 8.59
C VAL A 280 3.11 -23.49 8.47
N MET A 281 3.80 -23.63 7.34
CA MET A 281 4.80 -24.67 7.14
C MET A 281 5.98 -24.51 8.11
N GLU A 282 6.48 -23.30 8.31
CA GLU A 282 7.56 -23.05 9.26
C GLU A 282 7.17 -23.40 10.69
N ILE A 283 6.00 -22.94 11.16
CA ILE A 283 5.48 -23.29 12.49
C ILE A 283 5.28 -24.81 12.60
N GLY A 284 4.83 -25.46 11.52
CA GLY A 284 4.65 -26.91 11.46
C GLY A 284 5.96 -27.67 11.64
N LEU A 285 7.04 -27.19 11.05
CA LEU A 285 8.38 -27.78 11.13
C LEU A 285 9.06 -27.50 12.47
N GLU A 286 8.94 -26.28 13.02
CA GLU A 286 9.60 -25.92 14.29
C GLU A 286 8.83 -26.38 15.54
N LYS A 287 7.50 -26.30 15.54
CA LYS A 287 6.64 -26.50 16.72
C LYS A 287 5.61 -27.62 16.57
N GLY A 288 5.58 -28.30 15.42
CA GLY A 288 4.66 -29.38 15.09
C GLY A 288 3.36 -28.91 14.43
N PHE A 289 2.83 -29.74 13.54
CA PHE A 289 1.63 -29.42 12.72
C PHE A 289 0.35 -29.16 13.52
N ARG A 290 0.19 -29.78 14.70
CA ARG A 290 -0.96 -29.51 15.57
C ARG A 290 -0.94 -28.07 16.10
N THR A 291 0.23 -27.60 16.52
CA THR A 291 0.45 -26.23 16.96
C THR A 291 0.24 -25.27 15.79
N ALA A 292 0.78 -25.61 14.61
CA ALA A 292 0.60 -24.80 13.40
C ALA A 292 -0.87 -24.60 13.02
N LEU A 293 -1.69 -25.65 13.12
CA LEU A 293 -3.13 -25.55 12.85
C LEU A 293 -3.83 -24.66 13.88
N ALA A 294 -3.50 -24.81 15.17
CA ALA A 294 -4.06 -23.99 16.23
C ALA A 294 -3.68 -22.51 16.07
N ASP A 295 -2.39 -22.22 15.82
CA ASP A 295 -1.88 -20.88 15.59
C ASP A 295 -2.49 -20.25 14.33
N PHE A 296 -2.66 -21.03 13.25
CA PHE A 296 -3.34 -20.56 12.05
C PHE A 296 -4.78 -20.13 12.33
N ILE A 297 -5.54 -20.92 13.09
CA ILE A 297 -6.91 -20.56 13.49
C ILE A 297 -6.91 -19.28 14.32
N ILE A 298 -6.00 -19.15 15.29
CA ILE A 298 -5.87 -17.95 16.13
C ILE A 298 -5.54 -16.72 15.27
N MET A 299 -4.62 -16.86 14.31
CA MET A 299 -4.27 -15.79 13.36
C MET A 299 -5.50 -15.36 12.54
N GLN A 300 -6.33 -16.29 12.07
CA GLN A 300 -7.56 -15.94 11.35
C GLN A 300 -8.56 -15.19 12.24
N LEU A 301 -8.73 -15.61 13.49
CA LEU A 301 -9.59 -14.92 14.46
C LEU A 301 -9.10 -13.49 14.78
N GLN A 302 -7.79 -13.25 14.64
CA GLN A 302 -7.17 -11.93 14.76
C GLN A 302 -7.12 -11.13 13.44
N LEU A 303 -7.84 -11.59 12.40
CA LEU A 303 -7.94 -10.96 11.08
C LEU A 303 -6.65 -10.97 10.24
N ALA A 304 -5.81 -12.00 10.35
CA ALA A 304 -4.60 -12.13 9.53
C ALA A 304 -4.89 -12.04 8.02
N SER A 305 -5.93 -12.72 7.52
CA SER A 305 -6.31 -12.65 6.09
C SER A 305 -6.61 -11.21 5.63
N VAL A 306 -7.28 -10.42 6.47
CA VAL A 306 -7.61 -9.00 6.16
C VAL A 306 -6.32 -8.19 6.07
N PHE A 307 -5.39 -8.41 7.00
CA PHE A 307 -4.09 -7.76 7.03
C PHE A 307 -3.21 -8.12 5.81
N PHE A 308 -3.05 -9.39 5.47
CA PHE A 308 -2.22 -9.80 4.33
C PHE A 308 -2.82 -9.38 2.98
N THR A 309 -4.16 -9.33 2.89
CA THR A 309 -4.86 -8.78 1.72
C THR A 309 -4.59 -7.28 1.54
N PHE A 310 -4.49 -6.54 2.64
CA PHE A 310 -4.07 -5.15 2.62
C PHE A 310 -2.59 -5.00 2.22
N GLN A 311 -1.68 -5.80 2.79
CA GLN A 311 -0.27 -5.80 2.41
C GLN A 311 -0.05 -6.07 0.90
N LEU A 312 -0.83 -6.98 0.31
CA LEU A 312 -0.80 -7.24 -1.13
C LEU A 312 -1.08 -5.95 -1.94
N GLY A 313 -2.04 -5.14 -1.49
CA GLY A 313 -2.35 -3.83 -2.07
C GLY A 313 -1.19 -2.84 -1.98
N THR A 314 -0.54 -2.75 -0.82
CA THR A 314 0.69 -1.96 -0.61
C THR A 314 1.78 -2.38 -1.59
N LYS A 315 2.12 -3.68 -1.62
CA LYS A 315 3.17 -4.23 -2.50
C LYS A 315 2.88 -3.91 -3.96
N ALA A 316 1.66 -4.18 -4.43
CA ALA A 316 1.26 -3.93 -5.81
C ALA A 316 1.28 -2.44 -6.17
N HIS A 317 0.78 -1.55 -5.30
CA HIS A 317 0.73 -0.12 -5.57
C HIS A 317 2.13 0.49 -5.73
N TYR A 318 3.01 0.28 -4.75
CA TYR A 318 4.34 0.91 -4.73
C TYR A 318 5.27 0.31 -5.78
N TYR A 319 5.20 -1.00 -6.01
CA TYR A 319 5.91 -1.65 -7.11
C TYR A 319 5.50 -1.08 -8.48
N ALA A 320 4.19 -1.03 -8.76
CA ALA A 320 3.68 -0.51 -10.04
C ALA A 320 4.01 0.99 -10.24
N ARG A 321 3.90 1.80 -9.17
CA ARG A 321 4.24 3.23 -9.21
C ARG A 321 5.70 3.43 -9.61
N THR A 322 6.60 2.68 -9.00
CA THR A 322 8.03 2.74 -9.28
C THR A 322 8.34 2.28 -10.70
N LEU A 323 7.71 1.20 -11.17
CA LEU A 323 7.90 0.71 -12.53
C LEU A 323 7.46 1.73 -13.61
N LEU A 324 6.35 2.44 -13.38
CA LEU A 324 5.79 3.39 -14.35
C LEU A 324 6.43 4.77 -14.32
N HIS A 325 6.84 5.24 -13.15
CA HIS A 325 7.26 6.63 -12.95
C HIS A 325 8.69 6.78 -12.41
N GLY A 326 9.26 5.73 -11.83
CA GLY A 326 10.51 5.80 -11.08
C GLY A 326 10.42 6.72 -9.85
N GLY A 327 11.58 7.08 -9.30
CA GLY A 327 11.70 8.08 -8.23
C GLY A 327 11.09 7.60 -6.91
N ALA A 328 11.40 6.37 -6.50
CA ALA A 328 11.03 5.90 -5.19
C ALA A 328 11.74 6.76 -4.13
N LYS A 329 10.99 7.19 -3.11
CA LYS A 329 11.54 7.93 -1.97
C LYS A 329 11.22 7.18 -0.70
N TYR A 330 12.20 7.10 0.20
CA TYR A 330 11.90 6.72 1.58
C TYR A 330 11.08 7.84 2.24
N ARG A 331 9.95 7.48 2.85
CA ARG A 331 9.18 8.39 3.70
C ARG A 331 9.48 8.04 5.15
N PRO A 332 10.36 8.77 5.85
CA PRO A 332 10.56 8.55 7.28
C PRO A 332 9.31 9.02 8.03
N ILE A 333 8.80 8.18 8.92
CA ILE A 333 7.90 8.59 10.01
C ILE A 333 8.67 8.36 11.31
N ASP A 334 8.49 9.26 12.27
CA ASP A 334 9.02 9.05 13.62
C ASP A 334 8.54 7.69 14.14
N CYS A 335 9.47 6.83 14.56
CA CYS A 335 9.16 5.54 15.17
C CYS A 335 8.42 5.74 16.51
N GLY A 336 7.13 6.06 16.43
CA GLY A 336 6.23 6.15 17.58
C GLY A 336 5.96 4.76 18.16
N PHE A 337 5.70 4.71 19.46
CA PHE A 337 5.36 3.46 20.12
C PHE A 337 3.98 2.95 19.65
N VAL A 338 3.85 1.65 19.41
CA VAL A 338 2.69 1.01 18.75
C VAL A 338 1.36 1.15 19.49
N VAL A 339 1.42 1.61 20.74
CA VAL A 339 0.26 1.81 21.60
C VAL A 339 -0.48 3.12 21.28
N PHE A 340 0.13 4.00 20.48
CA PHE A 340 -0.49 5.29 20.15
C PHE A 340 -1.46 5.18 18.97
N HIS A 341 -2.59 5.85 19.15
CA HIS A 341 -3.59 6.06 18.12
C HIS A 341 -3.03 6.95 17.00
N ALA A 342 -3.06 6.45 15.76
CA ALA A 342 -2.74 7.24 14.57
C ALA A 342 -3.97 8.05 14.14
N LYS A 343 -3.80 9.34 13.85
CA LYS A 343 -4.92 10.20 13.50
C LYS A 343 -5.54 9.82 12.16
N PHE A 344 -6.81 10.12 11.97
CA PHE A 344 -7.46 9.92 10.68
C PHE A 344 -6.76 10.65 9.52
N ALA A 345 -6.25 11.86 9.74
CA ALA A 345 -5.52 12.62 8.73
C ALA A 345 -4.24 11.93 8.26
N ASP A 346 -3.49 11.33 9.19
CA ASP A 346 -2.25 10.60 8.89
C ASP A 346 -2.56 9.33 8.07
N ASN A 347 -3.57 8.57 8.52
CA ASN A 347 -4.04 7.38 7.80
C ASN A 347 -4.58 7.74 6.41
N TYR A 348 -5.32 8.84 6.27
CA TYR A 348 -5.84 9.30 4.99
C TYR A 348 -4.74 9.70 4.01
N THR A 349 -3.78 10.49 4.49
CA THR A 349 -2.59 10.92 3.75
C THR A 349 -1.81 9.73 3.21
N MET A 350 -1.65 8.68 4.03
CA MET A 350 -0.88 7.49 3.70
C MET A 350 -1.60 6.55 2.73
N TYR A 351 -2.91 6.35 2.92
CA TYR A 351 -3.66 5.28 2.23
C TYR A 351 -4.62 5.76 1.13
N SER A 352 -4.85 7.07 0.98
CA SER A 352 -5.79 7.61 -0.01
C SER A 352 -5.56 7.06 -1.42
N ARG A 353 -4.33 7.16 -1.96
CA ARG A 353 -4.01 6.69 -3.32
C ARG A 353 -3.69 5.20 -3.42
N SER A 354 -3.13 4.62 -2.36
CA SER A 354 -2.67 3.23 -2.37
C SER A 354 -3.83 2.24 -2.20
N HIS A 355 -4.81 2.58 -1.35
CA HIS A 355 -5.90 1.68 -0.95
C HIS A 355 -7.28 2.32 -1.08
N PHE A 356 -7.53 3.51 -0.52
CA PHE A 356 -8.91 4.00 -0.38
C PHE A 356 -9.61 4.28 -1.71
N VAL A 357 -8.98 5.04 -2.61
CA VAL A 357 -9.52 5.29 -3.96
C VAL A 357 -9.78 3.98 -4.69
N LYS A 358 -8.84 3.04 -4.57
CA LYS A 358 -8.92 1.73 -5.22
C LYS A 358 -10.02 0.84 -4.65
N GLY A 359 -10.18 0.82 -3.33
CA GLY A 359 -11.21 0.07 -2.62
C GLY A 359 -12.60 0.64 -2.87
N LEU A 360 -12.74 1.97 -2.92
CA LEU A 360 -13.99 2.64 -3.32
C LEU A 360 -14.33 2.34 -4.79
N GLU A 361 -13.35 2.32 -5.69
CA GLU A 361 -13.55 1.94 -7.09
C GLU A 361 -14.08 0.49 -7.20
N ILE A 362 -13.47 -0.47 -6.51
CA ILE A 362 -13.95 -1.86 -6.46
C ILE A 362 -15.36 -1.93 -5.87
N LEU A 363 -15.63 -1.22 -4.78
CA LEU A 363 -16.95 -1.19 -4.15
C LEU A 363 -18.04 -0.66 -5.08
N ILE A 364 -17.76 0.44 -5.81
CA ILE A 364 -18.68 1.00 -6.79
C ILE A 364 -18.92 0.00 -7.93
N LEU A 365 -17.87 -0.65 -8.45
CA LEU A 365 -18.02 -1.67 -9.50
C LEU A 365 -18.89 -2.84 -9.04
N LEU A 366 -18.73 -3.29 -7.79
CA LEU A 366 -19.56 -4.35 -7.21
C LEU A 366 -21.03 -3.92 -7.06
N ILE A 367 -21.29 -2.68 -6.63
CA ILE A 367 -22.66 -2.14 -6.53
C ILE A 367 -23.30 -2.10 -7.91
N VAL A 368 -22.59 -1.61 -8.92
CA VAL A 368 -23.10 -1.53 -10.30
C VAL A 368 -23.37 -2.93 -10.83
N TYR A 369 -22.46 -3.87 -10.58
CA TYR A 369 -22.64 -5.26 -10.98
C TYR A 369 -23.88 -5.88 -10.32
N GLU A 370 -24.12 -5.65 -9.02
CA GLU A 370 -25.31 -6.19 -8.33
C GLU A 370 -26.62 -5.56 -8.84
N VAL A 371 -26.60 -4.27 -9.19
CA VAL A 371 -27.79 -3.56 -9.69
C VAL A 371 -28.16 -3.99 -11.13
N TYR A 372 -27.17 -4.12 -12.02
CA TYR A 372 -27.41 -4.40 -13.44
C TYR A 372 -27.27 -5.89 -13.82
N GLY A 373 -26.53 -6.68 -13.03
CA GLY A 373 -26.25 -8.09 -13.24
C GLY A 373 -27.36 -9.00 -12.72
N LYS A 374 -28.48 -9.11 -13.44
CA LYS A 374 -29.61 -9.99 -13.07
C LYS A 374 -29.39 -11.49 -13.33
N SER A 375 -28.22 -11.85 -13.83
CA SER A 375 -28.08 -12.98 -14.75
C SER A 375 -27.33 -14.20 -14.16
N TYR A 376 -26.61 -14.03 -13.03
CA TYR A 376 -25.72 -15.07 -12.49
C TYR A 376 -25.96 -15.42 -11.00
N HIS A 377 -27.09 -15.00 -10.41
CA HIS A 377 -27.39 -15.13 -8.98
C HIS A 377 -27.48 -16.58 -8.44
N ASN A 378 -27.50 -17.61 -9.30
CA ASN A 378 -27.79 -19.00 -8.89
C ASN A 378 -26.57 -19.93 -8.77
N SER A 379 -25.33 -19.46 -8.93
CA SER A 379 -24.13 -20.29 -8.75
C SER A 379 -23.43 -20.03 -7.41
N HIS A 380 -23.08 -21.08 -6.67
CA HIS A 380 -22.25 -20.97 -5.45
C HIS A 380 -20.91 -20.26 -5.70
N LEU A 381 -20.38 -20.38 -6.93
CA LEU A 381 -19.12 -19.73 -7.33
C LEU A 381 -19.28 -18.21 -7.49
N TYR A 382 -20.45 -17.75 -7.94
CA TYR A 382 -20.74 -16.32 -8.01
C TYR A 382 -20.70 -15.66 -6.63
N LEU A 383 -21.41 -16.25 -5.67
CA LEU A 383 -21.43 -15.76 -4.30
C LEU A 383 -20.01 -15.76 -3.68
N PHE A 384 -19.22 -16.80 -3.93
CA PHE A 384 -17.83 -16.87 -3.47
C PHE A 384 -16.95 -15.74 -4.06
N ILE A 385 -17.04 -15.49 -5.37
CA ILE A 385 -16.27 -14.43 -6.04
C ILE A 385 -16.68 -13.05 -5.53
N THR A 386 -17.99 -12.77 -5.44
CA THR A 386 -18.51 -11.48 -4.96
C THR A 386 -18.10 -11.23 -3.50
N ILE A 387 -18.22 -12.22 -2.63
CA ILE A 387 -17.75 -12.12 -1.23
C ILE A 387 -16.24 -11.88 -1.18
N SER A 388 -15.45 -12.56 -2.02
CA SER A 388 -13.99 -12.37 -2.06
C SER A 388 -13.59 -10.96 -2.51
N MET A 389 -14.33 -10.37 -3.46
CA MET A 389 -14.10 -9.00 -3.90
C MET A 389 -14.56 -7.96 -2.89
N LEU A 390 -15.69 -8.20 -2.22
CA LEU A 390 -16.13 -7.39 -1.09
C LEU A 390 -15.13 -7.45 0.06
N PHE A 391 -14.60 -8.63 0.36
CA PHE A 391 -13.55 -8.83 1.35
C PHE A 391 -12.29 -8.02 1.00
N LEU A 392 -11.85 -8.04 -0.26
CA LEU A 392 -10.73 -7.20 -0.73
C LEU A 392 -11.02 -5.72 -0.53
N ALA A 393 -12.18 -5.23 -0.98
CA ALA A 393 -12.56 -3.82 -0.85
C ALA A 393 -12.63 -3.40 0.62
N ALA A 394 -13.28 -4.19 1.47
CA ALA A 394 -13.38 -3.93 2.91
C ALA A 394 -12.00 -3.95 3.58
N SER A 395 -11.13 -4.90 3.23
CA SER A 395 -9.76 -4.96 3.75
C SER A 395 -8.99 -3.68 3.41
N TRP A 396 -9.04 -3.23 2.15
CA TRP A 396 -8.36 -2.01 1.71
C TRP A 396 -8.91 -0.72 2.34
N LEU A 397 -10.20 -0.68 2.64
CA LEU A 397 -10.84 0.50 3.26
C LEU A 397 -10.65 0.57 4.77
N PHE A 398 -10.63 -0.57 5.48
CA PHE A 398 -10.81 -0.55 6.94
C PHE A 398 -9.62 -1.06 7.77
N VAL A 399 -8.63 -1.75 7.17
CA VAL A 399 -7.44 -2.22 7.91
C VAL A 399 -6.69 -1.13 8.68
N PRO A 400 -6.46 0.08 8.13
CA PRO A 400 -5.83 1.19 8.85
C PRO A 400 -6.55 1.58 10.13
N PHE A 401 -7.83 1.24 10.27
CA PHE A 401 -8.65 1.59 11.42
C PHE A 401 -8.86 0.39 12.34
N LEU A 402 -9.06 -0.81 11.79
CA LEU A 402 -9.18 -2.06 12.54
C LEU A 402 -7.94 -2.33 13.39
N PHE A 403 -6.76 -2.02 12.86
CA PHE A 403 -5.48 -2.18 13.56
C PHE A 403 -4.91 -0.89 14.15
N ASN A 404 -5.74 0.14 14.32
CA ASN A 404 -5.35 1.39 14.97
C ASN A 404 -5.95 1.46 16.39
N PRO A 405 -5.12 1.51 17.44
CA PRO A 405 -5.59 1.59 18.82
C PRO A 405 -6.63 2.70 19.01
N SER A 406 -7.72 2.43 19.73
CA SER A 406 -8.78 3.39 20.05
C SER A 406 -9.47 4.05 18.86
N ALA A 407 -9.34 3.52 17.63
CA ALA A 407 -9.99 4.08 16.44
C ALA A 407 -11.53 4.13 16.55
N PHE A 408 -12.13 3.20 17.29
CA PHE A 408 -13.57 3.16 17.53
C PHE A 408 -13.99 3.78 18.89
N ALA A 409 -13.16 4.64 19.49
CA ALA A 409 -13.56 5.41 20.66
C ALA A 409 -14.24 6.72 20.21
N TRP A 410 -15.45 7.00 20.70
CA TRP A 410 -16.23 8.19 20.30
C TRP A 410 -15.44 9.49 20.41
N GLN A 411 -14.80 9.72 21.56
CA GLN A 411 -14.02 10.96 21.78
C GLN A 411 -12.88 11.10 20.77
N LYS A 412 -12.17 10.01 20.46
CA LYS A 412 -11.11 10.00 19.45
C LYS A 412 -11.63 10.21 18.04
N ALA A 413 -12.77 9.63 17.69
CA ALA A 413 -13.41 9.87 16.40
C ALA A 413 -13.77 11.37 16.22
N VAL A 414 -14.30 12.01 17.27
CA VAL A 414 -14.60 13.46 17.22
C VAL A 414 -13.31 14.28 17.04
N ASP A 415 -12.26 13.97 17.80
CA ASP A 415 -10.96 14.62 17.68
C ASP A 415 -10.39 14.47 16.25
N ASP A 416 -10.40 13.24 15.72
CA ASP A 416 -9.94 12.91 14.37
C ASP A 416 -10.70 13.66 13.28
N TRP A 417 -12.03 13.76 13.41
CA TRP A 417 -12.85 14.51 12.47
C TRP A 417 -12.52 16.00 12.49
N THR A 418 -12.29 16.56 13.69
CA THR A 418 -11.92 17.98 13.83
C THR A 418 -10.53 18.25 13.24
N ASP A 419 -9.56 17.37 13.51
CA ASP A 419 -8.19 17.48 13.01
C ASP A 419 -8.14 17.33 11.49
N TRP A 420 -8.83 16.34 10.93
CA TRP A 420 -8.90 16.14 9.48
C TRP A 420 -9.60 17.30 8.75
N LYS A 421 -10.70 17.83 9.31
CA LYS A 421 -11.35 19.02 8.75
C LYS A 421 -10.41 20.22 8.76
N ARG A 422 -9.61 20.39 9.81
CA ARG A 422 -8.59 21.45 9.91
C ARG A 422 -7.48 21.24 8.89
N TRP A 423 -6.96 20.02 8.76
CA TRP A 423 -5.95 19.65 7.75
C TRP A 423 -6.42 19.91 6.32
N MET A 424 -7.67 19.56 6.00
CA MET A 424 -8.31 19.91 4.73
C MET A 424 -8.48 21.43 4.57
N GLY A 425 -8.76 22.16 5.64
CA GLY A 425 -8.97 23.61 5.63
C GLY A 425 -7.70 24.44 5.48
N ASN A 426 -6.56 23.97 5.99
CA ASN A 426 -5.30 24.71 6.03
C ASN A 426 -4.70 24.90 4.64
N HIS A 427 -4.36 26.14 4.29
CA HIS A 427 -3.62 26.44 3.06
C HIS A 427 -2.18 25.91 3.15
N GLY A 428 -1.71 25.38 2.02
CA GLY A 428 -0.34 24.88 1.89
C GLY A 428 0.63 26.01 1.59
N GLY A 429 1.91 25.67 1.51
CA GLY A 429 2.97 26.64 1.26
C GLY A 429 4.35 25.99 1.23
N ILE A 430 5.34 26.72 0.74
CA ILE A 430 6.73 26.25 0.73
C ILE A 430 7.18 26.05 2.19
N GLY A 431 7.57 24.83 2.54
CA GLY A 431 8.03 24.48 3.89
C GLY A 431 6.95 24.02 4.87
N ILE A 432 5.67 23.99 4.49
CA ILE A 432 4.59 23.41 5.32
C ILE A 432 4.57 21.89 5.12
N SER A 433 4.69 21.13 6.21
CA SER A 433 4.65 19.66 6.18
C SER A 433 3.30 19.11 5.70
N CYS A 434 3.34 17.95 5.05
CA CYS A 434 2.15 17.29 4.50
C CYS A 434 1.13 16.90 5.57
N ASP A 435 1.56 16.65 6.80
CA ASP A 435 0.68 16.32 7.92
C ASP A 435 -0.14 17.52 8.42
N LYS A 436 0.20 18.73 7.97
CA LYS A 436 -0.45 19.98 8.41
C LYS A 436 -1.40 20.58 7.37
N SER A 437 -1.24 20.25 6.09
CA SER A 437 -2.08 20.79 5.01
C SER A 437 -2.30 19.78 3.88
N TRP A 438 -3.57 19.65 3.48
CA TRP A 438 -3.97 18.89 2.31
C TRP A 438 -3.33 19.39 1.01
N GLU A 439 -3.13 20.70 0.86
CA GLU A 439 -2.53 21.26 -0.36
C GLU A 439 -1.05 20.87 -0.49
N SER A 440 -0.30 20.88 0.62
CA SER A 440 1.08 20.40 0.65
C SER A 440 1.15 18.91 0.32
N TRP A 441 0.27 18.10 0.93
CA TRP A 441 0.16 16.67 0.64
C TRP A 441 -0.14 16.39 -0.85
N LEU A 442 -1.10 17.09 -1.45
CA LEU A 442 -1.43 16.93 -2.87
C LEU A 442 -0.23 17.27 -3.77
N GLY A 443 0.60 18.24 -3.36
CA GLY A 443 1.83 18.61 -4.04
C GLY A 443 2.87 17.50 -4.01
N GLU A 444 3.12 16.91 -2.84
CA GLU A 444 4.05 15.79 -2.67
C GLU A 444 3.54 14.53 -3.37
N GLU A 445 2.25 14.22 -3.23
CA GLU A 445 1.68 13.01 -3.80
C GLU A 445 1.71 13.02 -5.34
N ASN A 446 1.74 14.19 -5.97
CA ASN A 446 1.90 14.36 -7.41
C ASN A 446 3.36 14.56 -7.87
N GLU A 447 4.34 14.53 -6.98
CA GLU A 447 5.72 14.87 -7.32
C GLU A 447 6.33 13.87 -8.33
N HIS A 448 6.00 12.59 -8.23
CA HIS A 448 6.44 11.55 -9.18
C HIS A 448 6.00 11.82 -10.62
N LEU A 449 4.89 12.54 -10.83
CA LEU A 449 4.43 12.92 -12.17
C LEU A 449 5.35 13.94 -12.85
N LYS A 450 6.12 14.72 -12.08
CA LYS A 450 7.10 15.67 -12.62
C LYS A 450 8.23 14.95 -13.34
N HIS A 451 8.68 13.82 -12.77
CA HIS A 451 9.79 13.03 -13.28
C HIS A 451 9.36 11.87 -14.17
N SER A 452 8.05 11.65 -14.34
CA SER A 452 7.52 10.58 -15.18
C SER A 452 7.82 10.79 -16.67
N ASN A 453 8.25 9.70 -17.32
CA ASN A 453 8.37 9.60 -18.77
C ASN A 453 7.02 9.79 -19.49
N ILE A 454 7.07 10.18 -20.77
CA ILE A 454 5.90 10.37 -21.64
C ILE A 454 5.02 9.10 -21.69
N ARG A 455 5.64 7.92 -21.82
CA ARG A 455 4.92 6.63 -21.83
C ARG A 455 4.09 6.42 -20.55
N GLY A 456 4.67 6.71 -19.38
CA GLY A 456 3.96 6.61 -18.10
C GLY A 456 2.80 7.60 -17.97
N LYS A 457 2.95 8.81 -18.53
CA LYS A 457 1.88 9.82 -18.58
C LYS A 457 0.73 9.38 -19.50
N ILE A 458 1.05 8.88 -20.71
CA ILE A 458 0.07 8.35 -21.66
C ILE A 458 -0.69 7.16 -21.05
N LEU A 459 0.01 6.21 -20.43
CA LEU A 459 -0.64 5.06 -19.79
C LEU A 459 -1.61 5.48 -18.69
N LYS A 460 -1.26 6.49 -17.87
CA LYS A 460 -2.19 7.04 -16.87
C LYS A 460 -3.45 7.64 -17.48
N ILE A 461 -3.29 8.36 -18.59
CA ILE A 461 -4.42 8.92 -19.33
C ILE A 461 -5.31 7.80 -19.89
N ILE A 462 -4.72 6.79 -20.54
CA ILE A 462 -5.43 5.60 -21.04
C ILE A 462 -6.19 4.90 -19.91
N LEU A 463 -5.55 4.70 -18.76
CA LEU A 463 -6.21 4.09 -17.60
C LEU A 463 -7.37 4.96 -17.11
N ALA A 464 -7.28 6.29 -17.13
CA ALA A 464 -8.37 7.17 -16.73
C ALA A 464 -9.59 7.10 -17.68
N PHE A 465 -9.37 6.84 -18.99
CA PHE A 465 -10.46 6.70 -19.97
C PHE A 465 -11.46 5.58 -19.64
N ARG A 466 -11.08 4.58 -18.83
CA ARG A 466 -11.98 3.50 -18.38
C ARG A 466 -13.23 4.04 -17.67
N PHE A 467 -13.11 5.16 -16.95
CA PHE A 467 -14.23 5.79 -16.25
C PHE A 467 -15.23 6.44 -17.20
N PHE A 468 -14.79 6.95 -18.36
CA PHE A 468 -15.69 7.47 -19.37
C PHE A 468 -16.44 6.36 -20.12
N MET A 469 -15.77 5.24 -20.39
CA MET A 469 -16.45 4.05 -20.93
C MET A 469 -17.49 3.49 -19.94
N TYR A 470 -17.14 3.50 -18.66
CA TYR A 470 -18.04 3.16 -17.57
C TYR A 470 -19.28 4.07 -17.53
N GLN A 471 -19.10 5.40 -17.63
CA GLN A 471 -20.22 6.36 -17.72
C GLN A 471 -21.10 6.08 -18.92
N TYR A 472 -20.50 5.87 -20.10
CA TYR A 472 -21.24 5.55 -21.32
C TYR A 472 -22.17 4.35 -21.12
N GLY A 473 -21.65 3.27 -20.55
CA GLY A 473 -22.44 2.06 -20.34
C GLY A 473 -23.60 2.24 -19.35
N ILE A 474 -23.43 3.02 -18.28
CA ILE A 474 -24.51 3.30 -17.33
C ILE A 474 -25.57 4.21 -17.95
N VAL A 475 -25.14 5.31 -18.61
CA VAL A 475 -26.07 6.25 -19.28
C VAL A 475 -26.91 5.54 -20.33
N TYR A 476 -26.35 4.56 -21.04
CA TYR A 476 -27.08 3.73 -22.00
C TYR A 476 -28.25 2.94 -21.38
N HIS A 477 -28.18 2.63 -20.08
CA HIS A 477 -29.21 1.87 -19.34
C HIS A 477 -30.17 2.75 -18.55
N MET A 478 -30.04 4.08 -18.59
CA MET A 478 -30.94 4.97 -17.86
C MET A 478 -32.28 5.11 -18.59
N ASP A 479 -33.38 5.07 -17.84
CA ASP A 479 -34.74 5.13 -18.38
C ASP A 479 -35.08 6.52 -18.95
N ILE A 480 -34.48 7.58 -18.41
CA ILE A 480 -34.57 8.96 -18.94
C ILE A 480 -34.16 9.10 -20.42
N THR A 481 -33.38 8.15 -20.95
CA THR A 481 -32.98 8.17 -22.36
C THR A 481 -34.09 7.74 -23.32
N HIS A 482 -35.24 7.27 -22.80
CA HIS A 482 -36.38 6.76 -23.57
C HIS A 482 -35.95 5.78 -24.67
N HIS A 483 -35.02 4.88 -24.34
CA HIS A 483 -34.40 3.90 -25.25
C HIS A 483 -33.65 4.49 -26.46
N ARG A 484 -33.44 5.81 -26.54
CA ARG A 484 -32.56 6.41 -27.55
C ARG A 484 -31.10 6.16 -27.19
N LYS A 485 -30.42 5.44 -28.06
CA LYS A 485 -29.04 4.94 -27.86
C LYS A 485 -28.01 5.69 -28.68
N ASP A 486 -28.37 6.89 -29.15
CA ASP A 486 -27.51 7.71 -30.00
C ASP A 486 -26.30 8.24 -29.23
N LEU A 487 -25.17 8.39 -29.95
CA LEU A 487 -23.97 9.05 -29.42
C LEU A 487 -24.25 10.48 -28.89
N LEU A 488 -25.32 11.11 -29.37
CA LEU A 488 -25.79 12.42 -28.88
C LEU A 488 -26.19 12.39 -27.40
N VAL A 489 -26.80 11.30 -26.92
CA VAL A 489 -27.17 11.14 -25.51
C VAL A 489 -25.94 11.12 -24.62
N PHE A 490 -24.87 10.45 -25.08
CA PHE A 490 -23.58 10.51 -24.40
C PHE A 490 -23.00 11.93 -24.41
N GLY A 491 -23.08 12.64 -25.53
CA GLY A 491 -22.70 14.07 -25.62
C GLY A 491 -23.45 14.96 -24.62
N PHE A 492 -24.76 14.76 -24.46
CA PHE A 492 -25.55 15.48 -23.44
C PHE A 492 -25.11 15.13 -22.02
N SER A 493 -24.75 13.87 -21.74
CA SER A 493 -24.22 13.48 -20.42
C SER A 493 -22.91 14.20 -20.08
N TRP A 494 -22.08 14.52 -21.08
CA TRP A 494 -20.88 15.34 -20.88
C TRP A 494 -21.21 16.80 -20.54
N ALA A 495 -22.24 17.37 -21.18
CA ALA A 495 -22.71 18.71 -20.83
C ALA A 495 -23.18 18.77 -19.37
N VAL A 496 -23.95 17.77 -18.93
CA VAL A 496 -24.38 17.63 -17.52
C VAL A 496 -23.18 17.50 -16.59
N LEU A 497 -22.20 16.66 -16.92
CA LEU A 497 -20.98 16.51 -16.13
C LEU A 497 -20.22 17.85 -15.98
N ILE A 498 -20.05 18.60 -17.07
CA ILE A 498 -19.38 19.91 -17.05
C ILE A 498 -20.14 20.90 -16.16
N ILE A 499 -21.48 20.95 -16.25
CA ILE A 499 -22.31 21.80 -15.39
C ILE A 499 -22.10 21.44 -13.91
N ILE A 500 -22.13 20.15 -13.56
CA ILE A 500 -21.89 19.67 -12.18
C ILE A 500 -20.51 20.12 -11.70
N LEU A 501 -19.47 19.98 -12.52
CA LEU A 501 -18.11 20.40 -12.16
C LEU A 501 -18.01 21.92 -11.99
N ILE A 502 -18.71 22.71 -12.80
CA ILE A 502 -18.78 24.18 -12.66
C ILE A 502 -19.48 24.56 -11.35
N VAL A 503 -20.60 23.92 -11.01
CA VAL A 503 -21.33 24.16 -9.75
C VAL A 503 -20.46 23.82 -8.55
N LEU A 504 -19.82 22.64 -8.53
CA LEU A 504 -18.90 22.23 -7.47
C LEU A 504 -17.74 23.24 -7.31
N LYS A 505 -17.20 23.71 -8.43
CA LYS A 505 -16.18 24.77 -8.42
C LYS A 505 -16.71 26.07 -7.83
N MET A 506 -17.91 26.54 -8.22
CA MET A 506 -18.51 27.76 -7.67
C MET A 506 -18.70 27.67 -6.15
N VAL A 507 -19.17 26.53 -5.64
CA VAL A 507 -19.31 26.28 -4.20
C VAL A 507 -17.96 26.34 -3.49
N SER A 508 -16.93 25.71 -4.05
CA SER A 508 -15.59 25.68 -3.43
C SER A 508 -14.94 27.07 -3.42
N MET A 509 -14.98 27.78 -4.54
CA MET A 509 -14.46 29.15 -4.63
C MET A 509 -15.22 30.11 -3.71
N GLY A 510 -16.54 29.96 -3.62
CA GLY A 510 -17.38 30.72 -2.70
C GLY A 510 -16.98 30.50 -1.24
N ARG A 511 -16.60 29.27 -0.88
CA ARG A 511 -16.12 28.93 0.47
C ARG A 511 -14.84 29.68 0.81
N GLN A 512 -13.89 29.72 -0.11
CA GLN A 512 -12.60 30.36 0.10
C GLN A 512 -12.71 31.89 0.15
N ARG A 513 -13.54 32.49 -0.71
CA ARG A 513 -13.64 33.95 -0.84
C ARG A 513 -14.56 34.61 0.20
N PHE A 514 -15.61 33.91 0.64
CA PHE A 514 -16.61 34.46 1.56
C PHE A 514 -16.57 33.84 2.96
N GLY A 515 -15.81 32.76 3.17
CA GLY A 515 -15.81 31.99 4.42
C GLY A 515 -15.23 32.70 5.65
N SER A 516 -14.28 33.63 5.49
CA SER A 516 -13.66 34.33 6.63
C SER A 516 -14.32 35.67 6.97
N ASN A 517 -14.87 36.38 5.98
CA ASN A 517 -15.36 37.76 6.16
C ASN A 517 -16.87 37.93 5.90
N PHE A 518 -17.56 36.98 5.27
CA PHE A 518 -18.98 37.10 4.90
C PHE A 518 -19.73 35.74 4.94
N SER A 519 -19.79 35.11 6.12
CA SER A 519 -20.46 33.82 6.32
C SER A 519 -21.91 33.80 5.81
N LEU A 520 -22.65 34.90 5.98
CA LEU A 520 -24.05 35.03 5.59
C LEU A 520 -24.23 35.00 4.05
N LYS A 521 -23.36 35.67 3.28
CA LYS A 521 -23.40 35.63 1.80
C LYS A 521 -23.10 34.23 1.28
N PHE A 522 -22.22 33.49 1.95
CA PHE A 522 -21.93 32.10 1.60
C PHE A 522 -23.10 31.16 1.91
N HIS A 523 -23.80 31.35 3.03
CA HIS A 523 -25.03 30.59 3.34
C HIS A 523 -26.14 30.88 2.32
N ILE A 524 -26.33 32.15 1.92
CA ILE A 524 -27.29 32.52 0.88
C ILE A 524 -26.92 31.86 -0.46
N LEU A 525 -25.65 31.92 -0.87
CA LEU A 525 -25.18 31.26 -2.09
C LEU A 525 -25.48 29.75 -2.08
N LYS A 526 -25.23 29.07 -0.96
CA LYS A 526 -25.57 27.65 -0.80
C LYS A 526 -27.08 27.38 -0.89
N ALA A 527 -27.88 28.22 -0.23
CA ALA A 527 -29.33 28.09 -0.26
C ALA A 527 -29.88 28.28 -1.67
N LEU A 528 -29.39 29.29 -2.41
CA LEU A 528 -29.75 29.52 -3.81
C LEU A 528 -29.35 28.35 -4.71
N LEU A 529 -28.11 27.88 -4.62
CA LEU A 529 -27.65 26.72 -5.41
C LEU A 529 -28.44 25.44 -5.07
N PHE A 530 -28.86 25.27 -3.81
CA PHE A 530 -29.69 24.15 -3.39
C PHE A 530 -31.12 24.26 -3.93
N LEU A 531 -31.71 25.45 -3.93
CA LEU A 531 -33.02 25.71 -4.53
C LEU A 531 -33.00 25.53 -6.04
N ASP A 532 -31.95 26.01 -6.71
CA ASP A 532 -31.74 25.81 -8.16
C ASP A 532 -31.60 24.31 -8.47
N PHE A 533 -30.82 23.58 -7.67
CA PHE A 533 -30.68 22.13 -7.80
C PHE A 533 -32.03 21.41 -7.62
N LEU A 534 -32.79 21.74 -6.58
CA LEU A 534 -34.13 21.19 -6.35
C LEU A 534 -35.08 21.51 -7.50
N SER A 535 -35.04 22.72 -8.04
CA SER A 535 -35.84 23.14 -9.19
C SER A 535 -35.49 22.31 -10.43
N VAL A 536 -34.21 22.18 -10.76
CA VAL A 536 -33.73 21.37 -11.90
C VAL A 536 -34.12 19.90 -11.73
N ILE A 537 -33.92 19.33 -10.54
CA ILE A 537 -34.32 17.94 -10.25
C ILE A 537 -35.83 17.77 -10.41
N THR A 538 -36.63 18.69 -9.88
CA THR A 538 -38.10 18.63 -9.99
C THR A 538 -38.55 18.70 -11.44
N VAL A 539 -37.95 19.57 -12.25
CA VAL A 539 -38.16 19.63 -13.70
C VAL A 539 -37.78 18.32 -14.37
N LEU A 540 -36.65 17.71 -14.03
CA LEU A 540 -36.22 16.43 -14.58
C LEU A 540 -37.18 15.28 -14.22
N PHE A 541 -37.69 15.25 -12.99
CA PHE A 541 -38.70 14.27 -12.55
C PHE A 541 -40.05 14.45 -13.25
N VAL A 542 -40.55 15.69 -13.34
CA VAL A 542 -41.91 15.98 -13.82
C VAL A 542 -41.99 16.01 -15.35
N ILE A 543 -41.01 16.62 -16.02
CA ILE A 543 -41.05 16.87 -17.48
C ILE A 543 -40.34 15.75 -18.25
N TYR A 544 -39.19 15.30 -17.76
CA TYR A 544 -38.35 14.33 -18.45
C TYR A 544 -38.48 12.91 -17.89
N GLY A 545 -39.33 12.70 -16.88
CA GLY A 545 -39.60 11.38 -16.33
C GLY A 545 -38.40 10.71 -15.65
N LEU A 546 -37.47 11.48 -15.07
CA LEU A 546 -36.33 10.94 -14.33
C LEU A 546 -36.82 10.00 -13.23
N THR A 547 -36.36 8.75 -13.22
CA THR A 547 -36.71 7.82 -12.13
C THR A 547 -35.75 7.98 -10.95
N ILE A 548 -36.16 7.50 -9.76
CA ILE A 548 -35.26 7.45 -8.59
C ILE A 548 -34.03 6.58 -8.90
N SER A 549 -34.20 5.51 -9.69
CA SER A 549 -33.10 4.65 -10.13
C SER A 549 -32.11 5.42 -11.02
N ASP A 550 -32.60 6.21 -11.97
CA ASP A 550 -31.77 7.04 -12.84
C ASP A 550 -30.97 8.10 -12.05
N PHE A 551 -31.57 8.68 -11.00
CA PHE A 551 -30.88 9.64 -10.15
C PHE A 551 -29.67 9.01 -9.44
N PHE A 552 -29.83 7.82 -8.86
CA PHE A 552 -28.70 7.10 -8.23
C PHE A 552 -27.68 6.61 -9.27
N ALA A 553 -28.15 6.13 -10.42
CA ALA A 553 -27.29 5.74 -11.53
C ALA A 553 -26.44 6.93 -12.03
N ALA A 554 -27.01 8.13 -12.06
CA ALA A 554 -26.30 9.36 -12.43
C ALA A 554 -25.17 9.70 -11.46
N ILE A 555 -25.39 9.60 -10.14
CA ILE A 555 -24.33 9.81 -9.13
C ILE A 555 -23.20 8.80 -9.37
N ILE A 556 -23.56 7.53 -9.53
CA ILE A 556 -22.63 6.42 -9.73
C ILE A 556 -21.87 6.53 -11.06
N ALA A 557 -22.44 7.14 -12.11
CA ALA A 557 -21.83 7.37 -13.41
C ALA A 557 -20.92 8.62 -13.45
N PHE A 558 -21.38 9.74 -12.90
CA PHE A 558 -20.69 11.03 -13.01
C PHE A 558 -19.56 11.19 -12.00
N MET A 559 -19.65 10.59 -10.81
CA MET A 559 -18.60 10.70 -9.79
C MET A 559 -17.26 10.09 -10.26
N PRO A 560 -17.19 8.84 -10.79
CA PRO A 560 -15.93 8.31 -11.33
C PRO A 560 -15.41 9.09 -12.55
N SER A 561 -16.31 9.68 -13.33
CA SER A 561 -15.96 10.45 -14.54
C SER A 561 -15.35 11.81 -14.22
N GLY A 562 -15.88 12.52 -13.22
CA GLY A 562 -15.25 13.73 -12.72
C GLY A 562 -13.90 13.44 -12.06
N TRP A 563 -13.76 12.29 -11.39
CA TRP A 563 -12.47 11.82 -10.90
C TRP A 563 -11.45 11.57 -12.03
N ALA A 564 -11.90 10.99 -13.15
CA ALA A 564 -11.06 10.78 -14.33
C ALA A 564 -10.53 12.11 -14.90
N ILE A 565 -11.36 13.15 -14.95
CA ILE A 565 -10.96 14.50 -15.37
C ILE A 565 -9.87 15.04 -14.43
N ILE A 566 -10.01 14.84 -13.11
CA ILE A 566 -8.99 15.23 -12.13
C ILE A 566 -7.67 14.46 -12.37
N LEU A 567 -7.73 13.15 -12.59
CA LEU A 567 -6.53 12.34 -12.85
C LEU A 567 -5.79 12.81 -14.12
N ILE A 568 -6.53 13.09 -15.19
CA ILE A 568 -5.96 13.64 -16.44
C ILE A 568 -5.37 15.03 -16.18
N ALA A 569 -6.07 15.89 -15.44
CA ALA A 569 -5.59 17.22 -15.08
C ALA A 569 -4.31 17.17 -14.22
N GLN A 570 -4.18 16.21 -13.31
CA GLN A 570 -2.96 15.98 -12.53
C GLN A 570 -1.77 15.60 -13.41
N VAL A 571 -1.97 14.78 -14.44
CA VAL A 571 -0.93 14.45 -15.44
C VAL A 571 -0.55 15.69 -16.27
N CYS A 572 -1.53 16.52 -16.63
CA CYS A 572 -1.36 17.74 -17.42
C CYS A 572 -1.03 18.99 -16.57
N ASN A 573 -0.61 18.83 -15.31
CA ASN A 573 -0.41 19.91 -14.35
C ASN A 573 0.47 21.05 -14.88
N ALA A 574 1.58 20.74 -15.57
CA ALA A 574 2.47 21.76 -16.13
C ALA A 574 1.75 22.71 -17.12
N CYS A 575 0.91 22.16 -18.00
CA CYS A 575 0.11 22.92 -18.96
C CYS A 575 -0.96 23.77 -18.23
N LEU A 576 -1.65 23.17 -17.26
CA LEU A 576 -2.72 23.83 -16.52
C LEU A 576 -2.23 24.92 -15.57
N LYS A 577 -0.98 24.82 -15.07
CA LYS A 577 -0.30 25.90 -14.36
C LYS A 577 -0.01 27.08 -15.28
N GLY A 578 0.47 26.81 -16.50
CA GLY A 578 0.65 27.84 -17.53
C GLY A 578 -0.66 28.55 -17.90
N ALA A 579 -1.76 27.80 -17.98
CA ALA A 579 -3.10 28.33 -18.27
C ALA A 579 -3.81 28.97 -17.05
N LYS A 580 -3.17 29.07 -15.87
CA LYS A 580 -3.78 29.57 -14.62
C LYS A 580 -5.06 28.83 -14.18
N GLN A 581 -5.24 27.57 -14.62
CA GLN A 581 -6.39 26.74 -14.27
C GLN A 581 -6.11 25.75 -13.14
N TRP A 582 -4.85 25.58 -12.74
CA TRP A 582 -4.45 24.63 -11.69
C TRP A 582 -5.16 24.85 -10.35
N ASP A 583 -5.40 26.10 -9.95
CA ASP A 583 -6.14 26.39 -8.70
C ASP A 583 -7.58 25.88 -8.77
N SER A 584 -8.22 25.93 -9.94
CA SER A 584 -9.55 25.34 -10.14
C SER A 584 -9.54 23.82 -9.98
N VAL A 585 -8.50 23.15 -10.48
CA VAL A 585 -8.34 21.70 -10.35
C VAL A 585 -8.09 21.29 -8.90
N LYS A 586 -7.29 22.06 -8.16
CA LYS A 586 -7.08 21.84 -6.72
C LYS A 586 -8.41 21.93 -5.97
N GLU A 587 -9.17 22.99 -6.15
CA GLU A 587 -10.46 23.15 -5.46
C GLU A 587 -11.45 22.02 -5.78
N LEU A 588 -11.53 21.61 -7.05
CA LEU A 588 -12.36 20.46 -7.43
C LEU A 588 -11.85 19.16 -6.79
N SER A 589 -10.54 18.92 -6.81
CA SER A 589 -9.92 17.76 -6.17
C SER A 589 -10.24 17.72 -4.68
N LYS A 590 -10.17 18.88 -4.01
CA LYS A 590 -10.51 19.03 -2.59
C LYS A 590 -11.93 18.60 -2.27
N ALA A 591 -12.90 18.93 -3.13
CA ALA A 591 -14.29 18.50 -2.98
C ALA A 591 -14.43 16.98 -3.06
N TYR A 592 -13.74 16.33 -4.01
CA TYR A 592 -13.72 14.87 -4.12
C TYR A 592 -13.09 14.19 -2.90
N GLU A 593 -11.96 14.71 -2.41
CA GLU A 593 -11.30 14.21 -1.21
C GLU A 593 -12.19 14.39 0.03
N TYR A 594 -12.95 15.48 0.12
CA TYR A 594 -13.95 15.66 1.17
C TYR A 594 -15.04 14.58 1.15
N VAL A 595 -15.59 14.27 -0.03
CA VAL A 595 -16.61 13.23 -0.20
C VAL A 595 -16.05 11.86 0.16
N MET A 596 -14.88 11.50 -0.37
CA MET A 596 -14.22 10.22 -0.07
C MET A 596 -13.90 10.09 1.42
N GLY A 597 -13.31 11.12 2.03
CA GLY A 597 -13.00 11.14 3.46
C GLY A 597 -14.24 10.98 4.32
N PHE A 598 -15.36 11.61 3.94
CA PHE A 598 -16.65 11.42 4.63
C PHE A 598 -17.17 9.98 4.50
N ILE A 599 -17.16 9.40 3.30
CA ILE A 599 -17.62 8.02 3.06
C ILE A 599 -16.82 7.02 3.90
N ILE A 600 -15.50 7.23 4.02
CA ILE A 600 -14.60 6.35 4.80
C ILE A 600 -14.79 6.56 6.30
N PHE A 601 -14.95 7.82 6.74
CA PHE A 601 -15.09 8.16 8.15
C PHE A 601 -16.46 7.77 8.72
N LEU A 602 -17.53 7.82 7.93
CA LEU A 602 -18.90 7.58 8.39
C LEU A 602 -19.09 6.19 9.05
N PRO A 603 -18.66 5.06 8.46
CA PRO A 603 -18.73 3.77 9.12
C PRO A 603 -17.97 3.73 10.45
N MET A 604 -16.81 4.39 10.55
CA MET A 604 -16.06 4.45 11.79
C MET A 604 -16.79 5.25 12.88
N ALA A 605 -17.39 6.38 12.50
CA ALA A 605 -18.19 7.20 13.41
C ALA A 605 -19.42 6.46 13.92
N ILE A 606 -20.07 5.66 13.06
CA ILE A 606 -21.19 4.81 13.47
C ILE A 606 -20.71 3.72 14.43
N LEU A 607 -19.62 3.02 14.10
CA LEU A 607 -19.06 1.96 14.93
C LEU A 607 -18.55 2.47 16.28
N SER A 608 -18.05 3.72 16.35
CA SER A 608 -17.56 4.32 17.59
C SER A 608 -18.66 4.67 18.58
N TRP A 609 -19.92 4.71 18.14
CA TRP A 609 -21.09 4.83 19.01
C TRP A 609 -21.29 3.58 19.88
N PHE A 610 -20.77 2.43 19.46
CA PHE A 610 -20.92 1.15 20.15
C PHE A 610 -19.67 0.84 20.99
N PRO A 611 -19.70 0.98 22.33
CA PRO A 611 -18.52 0.77 23.18
C PRO A 611 -17.95 -0.65 23.09
N LEU A 612 -18.81 -1.61 22.72
CA LEU A 612 -18.47 -3.01 22.51
C LEU A 612 -17.38 -3.17 21.43
N VAL A 613 -17.46 -2.39 20.35
CA VAL A 613 -16.53 -2.49 19.21
C VAL A 613 -15.11 -2.11 19.64
N SER A 614 -14.96 -1.02 20.38
CA SER A 614 -13.65 -0.62 20.92
C SER A 614 -13.08 -1.66 21.89
N LYS A 615 -13.91 -2.30 22.72
CA LYS A 615 -13.46 -3.40 23.62
C LYS A 615 -13.00 -4.63 22.83
N PHE A 616 -13.75 -5.03 21.79
CA PHE A 616 -13.36 -6.14 20.92
C PHE A 616 -12.06 -5.84 20.18
N GLN A 617 -11.92 -4.63 19.65
CA GLN A 617 -10.70 -4.19 18.97
C GLN A 617 -9.48 -4.30 19.90
N THR A 618 -9.54 -3.74 21.10
CA THR A 618 -8.40 -3.81 22.03
C THR A 618 -8.01 -5.25 22.37
N ARG A 619 -9.00 -6.15 22.48
CA ARG A 619 -8.79 -7.56 22.85
C ARG A 619 -8.08 -8.38 21.77
N TRP A 620 -8.33 -8.14 20.49
CA TRP A 620 -7.60 -8.85 19.43
C TRP A 620 -6.26 -8.18 19.08
N LEU A 621 -6.07 -6.91 19.47
CA LEU A 621 -4.97 -6.09 18.94
C LEU A 621 -3.74 -6.23 19.83
N PHE A 622 -3.98 -6.31 21.14
CA PHE A 622 -2.94 -6.46 22.14
C PHE A 622 -3.06 -7.82 22.82
N ASN A 623 -1.91 -8.42 23.12
CA ASN A 623 -1.86 -9.64 23.93
C ASN A 623 -2.30 -9.32 25.37
N GLN A 624 -3.06 -10.22 26.02
CA GLN A 624 -3.53 -10.04 27.40
C GLN A 624 -2.39 -9.77 28.39
N ALA A 625 -1.22 -10.38 28.19
CA ALA A 625 -0.03 -10.13 29.00
C ALA A 625 0.48 -8.69 28.87
N PHE A 626 0.48 -8.16 27.65
CA PHE A 626 0.87 -6.78 27.36
C PHE A 626 -0.18 -5.78 27.87
N SER A 627 -1.48 -6.07 27.70
CA SER A 627 -2.56 -5.23 28.23
C SER A 627 -2.53 -5.11 29.76
N ARG A 628 -2.18 -6.20 30.47
CA ARG A 628 -1.98 -6.17 31.94
C ARG A 628 -0.75 -5.36 32.32
N GLY A 629 0.38 -5.54 31.62
CA GLY A 629 1.59 -4.76 31.83
C GLY A 629 1.38 -3.25 31.60
N LEU A 630 0.59 -2.90 30.58
CA LEU A 630 0.27 -1.51 30.25
C LEU A 630 -0.68 -0.86 31.27
N GLN A 631 -1.66 -1.62 31.77
CA GLN A 631 -2.50 -1.17 32.89
C GLN A 631 -1.66 -0.93 34.14
N ILE A 632 -0.71 -1.83 34.46
CA ILE A 632 0.20 -1.68 35.59
C ILE A 632 1.12 -0.46 35.39
N SER A 633 1.67 -0.24 34.19
CA SER A 633 2.54 0.90 33.91
C SER A 633 1.78 2.24 33.94
N MET A 634 0.54 2.29 33.44
CA MET A 634 -0.32 3.48 33.54
C MET A 634 -0.72 3.77 34.99
N ILE A 635 -0.98 2.73 35.81
CA ILE A 635 -1.26 2.87 37.24
C ILE A 635 0.00 3.36 38.00
N LEU A 636 1.19 2.88 37.64
CA LEU A 636 2.46 3.32 38.23
C LEU A 636 2.87 4.73 37.79
N ALA A 637 2.60 5.11 36.54
CA ALA A 637 2.81 6.47 36.03
C ALA A 637 1.83 7.47 36.66
N GLY A 638 0.55 7.10 36.77
CA GLY A 638 -0.46 7.91 37.48
C GLY A 638 -0.18 8.06 38.98
N LYS A 639 0.58 7.14 39.60
CA LYS A 639 1.09 7.34 40.96
C LYS A 639 2.24 8.35 41.04
N LYS A 640 3.07 8.50 40.00
CA LYS A 640 4.18 9.46 40.00
C LYS A 640 3.71 10.91 39.95
N ASP A 641 2.62 11.19 39.23
CA ASP A 641 2.06 12.54 39.13
C ASP A 641 1.41 13.01 40.46
N ILE A 642 0.96 12.08 41.31
CA ILE A 642 0.41 12.39 42.64
C ILE A 642 1.52 12.72 43.66
N TYR A 643 2.75 12.24 43.47
CA TYR A 643 3.88 12.54 44.36
C TYR A 643 4.68 13.80 43.97
N GLN A 644 4.39 14.43 42.82
CA GLN A 644 4.98 15.72 42.44
C GLN A 644 4.08 16.92 42.76
N SER A 645 2.89 16.70 43.34
CA SER A 645 1.96 17.74 43.79
C SER A 645 1.81 17.80 45.32
N GLY A 646 2.86 17.43 46.06
CA GLY A 646 2.92 17.50 47.53
C GLY A 646 3.90 18.56 48.00
#